data_AF-A0A3E2H1T8-F1
#
_entry.id   AF-A0A3E2H1T8-F1
#
_cell.length_a   1.000
_cell.length_b   1.000
_cell.length_c   1.000
_cell.angle_alpha   90.00
_cell.angle_beta   90.00
_cell.angle_gamma   90.00
#
_symmetry.space_group_name_H-M   'P 1'
#
loop_
_entity.id
_entity.type
_entity.pdbx_description
1 polymer ?
#
loop_
_entity_poly.entity_id
_entity_poly.type
_entity_poly.pdbx_seq_one_letter_code
_entity_poly.pdbx_strand_id
1 'polypeptide(L)'
;MSGENTTAGAKEQPKYDPNFTQNVIQAMGEKTDPRFRQVMTALIKHVHDFAREVDLTVDEWMAGVNLINWAGQMSDNKRNEGQLVCDVIGLESLVDEITYKQTVNLGYEATATAILGPFFRTDAPLRENDSSIVTGIDDGSITYMHGVVKDTVTRKPIEDCWVDVWQASTNGLYEQQDPNQVEHNLRGKFKTDTNGYYGFYCLRPTPYPVPFDGPAGKLLQLMDRHPFRPAHIHIIAGNDKYKPLTTQIFDRNDEYLDNDSVFAVKDSLIVDFVPLKGNPKAELELTYDIFLTPTAATIAFDIVRSEKWAIDYLSCYSLKRTDNAPGMSSPPAKRQRTARACDDCKKRKKQCNGMLPCQGCLARSRPCKFSDRRAAVPASRLASSSEPPGVLPSCEKISPPKTPDPISVISGNVPKAFDGTESVIENPSRMLYDERGRLLYVGESASLSYLQAIRRLVEEHIGPSAFTNDGNRHMILEATISTPPKFQFTYALPDRETAFFLIDSFFSSLPGLVKIYNKENFLQKTINIYENPLECDTLWLSSLHLVFAIGLQLKRENPSPSPSETHILEKLQSHSGSRSELFYLSAKHLHDAVDGFEEGGLTSVQILILKTVYMLTAAKRNSAWAFLGMAVRLAYALGIHKETTFSFLPPDEQEASFLAASFGRPNAIDHKNAAYIEPDPSVVYQSEHSKFEADALLASVKISSILDEILNRIYDKRRISKSTVRSISAEFYQWKKDLPQKLQWQNISTHWKGSDAALTQLHINLIYFHGIILLMRPFLLSQVTHYLESKASATSSETQQADTFEADEDVKSFSRACIHSAVYTINAIQATFLRGALPRQDPFIVYWLFTATLIVMSGIIYPIDNGLDLDTALRSALSILQFMGEADKQARRYLYITKSARDAICQSRAEKEATSNDSGLSIFQALFREDNNPSTSNIAALGSKSGSDHASSQTPGPVAGPLQAWAADSALNDFQNPLPETNSLGFTPGYEDESIDFDTLCQPEGGFNTTLLFIHGLGSSSSFYATIIPHLVALGLSCLALDTNGSGLSKYNGSEQSIQSIAQDALDILSSLEIKLENVVVVGHSMGGIVACELASGHAFKAVVLLGPVNPNPNAASVFGKRITTVEQQGMEAMADSIPQAATGSKSTSTQHAFIRTLLLAQDAAGYISLCKVIANAQAPQYEKITCPVLIIAGLDDKSAPLEGSQLILDSCATNVAKKRLRKLEGVGHWHCIEAAPEVESLIEEFIKSLN
;
A
#
# COMPACT_ATOMS: atom_id res chain seq x y z
N MET A 1 34.36 -74.59 13.12
CA MET A 1 34.22 -74.67 11.65
C MET A 1 32.76 -74.90 11.32
N SER A 2 32.13 -73.95 10.66
CA SER A 2 30.94 -74.11 9.82
C SER A 2 30.77 -72.77 9.09
N GLY A 3 30.51 -72.80 7.78
CA GLY A 3 30.35 -71.60 6.97
C GLY A 3 28.99 -71.61 6.26
N GLU A 4 28.46 -70.43 5.99
CA GLU A 4 27.14 -70.26 5.37
C GLU A 4 27.25 -69.47 4.05
N ASN A 5 26.36 -69.77 3.10
CA ASN A 5 26.41 -69.20 1.75
C ASN A 5 25.72 -67.84 1.68
N THR A 6 26.37 -66.86 1.04
CA THR A 6 25.79 -65.54 0.77
C THR A 6 25.12 -65.48 -0.60
N THR A 7 23.79 -65.56 -0.64
CA THR A 7 23.00 -65.29 -1.85
C THR A 7 22.81 -63.78 -2.05
N ALA A 8 23.23 -63.23 -3.19
CA ALA A 8 23.04 -61.82 -3.51
C ALA A 8 21.57 -61.51 -3.85
N GLY A 9 20.93 -60.64 -3.06
CA GLY A 9 19.56 -60.17 -3.30
C GLY A 9 19.45 -59.29 -4.55
N ALA A 10 18.34 -59.40 -5.28
CA ALA A 10 18.05 -58.54 -6.42
C ALA A 10 17.68 -57.13 -5.94
N LYS A 11 18.14 -56.09 -6.68
CA LYS A 11 17.63 -54.73 -6.50
C LYS A 11 16.25 -54.63 -7.15
N GLU A 12 15.23 -54.40 -6.34
CA GLU A 12 13.89 -54.05 -6.83
C GLU A 12 13.93 -52.73 -7.62
N GLN A 13 13.00 -52.57 -8.57
CA GLN A 13 12.82 -51.30 -9.26
C GLN A 13 11.86 -50.42 -8.45
N PRO A 14 12.14 -49.11 -8.28
CA PRO A 14 11.25 -48.23 -7.55
C PRO A 14 9.89 -48.13 -8.24
N LYS A 15 8.83 -48.28 -7.45
CA LYS A 15 7.42 -48.27 -7.87
C LYS A 15 6.97 -46.93 -8.49
N TYR A 16 7.61 -45.84 -8.06
CA TYR A 16 7.35 -44.45 -8.47
C TYR A 16 8.65 -43.77 -8.90
N ASP A 17 8.58 -42.59 -9.54
CA ASP A 17 9.78 -41.83 -9.94
C ASP A 17 10.57 -41.38 -8.69
N PRO A 18 11.81 -41.87 -8.48
CA PRO A 18 12.61 -41.50 -7.32
C PRO A 18 13.10 -40.04 -7.35
N ASN A 19 13.00 -39.35 -8.50
CA ASN A 19 13.51 -37.98 -8.66
C ASN A 19 12.46 -36.90 -8.38
N PHE A 20 11.16 -37.24 -8.38
CA PHE A 20 10.07 -36.27 -8.36
C PHE A 20 10.15 -35.29 -7.17
N THR A 21 10.37 -35.81 -5.95
CA THR A 21 10.55 -34.98 -4.75
C THR A 21 11.79 -34.09 -4.83
N GLN A 22 12.90 -34.59 -5.38
CA GLN A 22 14.13 -33.82 -5.52
C GLN A 22 13.96 -32.65 -6.52
N ASN A 23 13.19 -32.86 -7.60
CA ASN A 23 12.86 -31.81 -8.55
C ASN A 23 12.04 -30.69 -7.91
N VAL A 24 11.07 -31.03 -7.05
CA VAL A 24 10.24 -30.04 -6.32
C VAL A 24 11.07 -29.28 -5.28
N ILE A 25 11.99 -29.96 -4.58
CA ILE A 25 12.95 -29.31 -3.66
C ILE A 25 13.89 -28.35 -4.42
N GLN A 26 14.35 -28.73 -5.62
CA GLN A 26 15.21 -27.91 -6.46
C GLN A 26 14.49 -26.73 -7.13
N ALA A 27 13.16 -26.70 -7.14
CA ALA A 27 12.39 -25.56 -7.64
C ALA A 27 12.42 -24.33 -6.69
N MET A 28 12.90 -24.49 -5.45
CA MET A 28 13.15 -23.36 -4.54
C MET A 28 14.35 -22.52 -5.05
N GLY A 29 14.07 -21.43 -5.76
CA GLY A 29 15.05 -20.53 -6.35
C GLY A 29 16.08 -19.99 -5.36
N GLU A 30 17.28 -19.63 -5.81
CA GLU A 30 18.48 -19.50 -4.98
C GLU A 30 18.31 -18.57 -3.76
N LYS A 31 17.55 -17.48 -3.89
CA LYS A 31 17.25 -16.50 -2.83
C LYS A 31 16.42 -17.04 -1.64
N THR A 32 15.86 -18.26 -1.67
CA THR A 32 15.08 -18.78 -0.52
C THR A 32 15.92 -18.83 0.76
N ASP A 33 15.45 -18.13 1.80
CA ASP A 33 16.06 -18.09 3.15
C ASP A 33 16.53 -19.47 3.62
N PRO A 34 17.76 -19.62 4.18
CA PRO A 34 18.30 -20.91 4.57
C PRO A 34 17.42 -21.70 5.56
N ARG A 35 16.74 -21.05 6.50
CA ARG A 35 15.89 -21.73 7.48
C ARG A 35 14.56 -22.14 6.88
N PHE A 36 13.91 -21.30 6.08
CA PHE A 36 12.69 -21.63 5.34
C PHE A 36 12.96 -22.73 4.30
N ARG A 37 14.09 -22.66 3.57
CA ARG A 37 14.56 -23.72 2.67
C ARG A 37 14.73 -25.03 3.42
N GLN A 38 15.33 -25.03 4.61
CA GLN A 38 15.48 -26.23 5.43
C GLN A 38 14.12 -26.82 5.84
N VAL A 39 13.21 -25.99 6.36
CA VAL A 39 11.87 -26.41 6.79
C VAL A 39 11.04 -26.95 5.62
N MET A 40 10.99 -26.22 4.49
CA MET A 40 10.26 -26.65 3.30
C MET A 40 10.88 -27.87 2.62
N THR A 41 12.21 -28.00 2.61
CA THR A 41 12.88 -29.24 2.14
C THR A 41 12.42 -30.45 2.95
N ALA A 42 12.36 -30.33 4.28
CA ALA A 42 11.86 -31.39 5.14
C ALA A 42 10.37 -31.66 4.90
N LEU A 43 9.52 -30.62 4.88
CA LEU A 43 8.07 -30.77 4.69
C LEU A 43 7.72 -31.42 3.35
N ILE A 44 8.27 -30.91 2.23
CA ILE A 44 8.06 -31.46 0.88
C ILE A 44 8.51 -32.91 0.83
N LYS A 45 9.66 -33.23 1.44
CA LYS A 45 10.16 -34.60 1.51
C LYS A 45 9.18 -35.51 2.28
N HIS A 46 8.85 -35.18 3.52
CA HIS A 46 8.02 -36.02 4.38
C HIS A 46 6.58 -36.18 3.87
N VAL A 47 5.98 -35.14 3.28
CA VAL A 47 4.64 -35.24 2.64
C VAL A 47 4.69 -36.12 1.38
N HIS A 48 5.73 -36.01 0.55
CA HIS A 48 5.88 -36.89 -0.62
C HIS A 48 6.26 -38.34 -0.25
N ASP A 49 6.99 -38.55 0.84
CA ASP A 49 7.31 -39.88 1.37
C ASP A 49 6.04 -40.53 1.95
N PHE A 50 5.28 -39.83 2.79
CA PHE A 50 3.96 -40.28 3.28
C PHE A 50 3.01 -40.67 2.12
N ALA A 51 2.86 -39.81 1.12
CA ALA A 51 1.98 -40.09 -0.02
C ALA A 51 2.42 -41.31 -0.86
N ARG A 52 3.72 -41.68 -0.85
CA ARG A 52 4.23 -42.92 -1.45
C ARG A 52 4.15 -44.13 -0.54
N GLU A 53 4.20 -43.93 0.78
CA GLU A 53 4.14 -44.98 1.78
C GLU A 53 2.75 -45.60 1.87
N VAL A 54 1.70 -44.76 1.78
CA VAL A 54 0.28 -45.20 1.84
C VAL A 54 -0.38 -45.38 0.47
N ASP A 55 0.36 -45.25 -0.64
CA ASP A 55 -0.16 -45.24 -2.02
C ASP A 55 -1.31 -44.23 -2.27
N LEU A 56 -1.24 -43.05 -1.62
CA LEU A 56 -2.36 -42.11 -1.42
C LEU A 56 -3.18 -41.84 -2.69
N THR A 57 -4.48 -42.16 -2.65
CA THR A 57 -5.39 -41.94 -3.78
C THR A 57 -5.85 -40.50 -3.91
N VAL A 58 -6.41 -40.16 -5.07
CA VAL A 58 -6.97 -38.81 -5.35
C VAL A 58 -8.14 -38.50 -4.42
N ASP A 59 -8.98 -39.49 -4.10
CA ASP A 59 -10.16 -39.30 -3.25
C ASP A 59 -9.77 -39.09 -1.78
N GLU A 60 -8.76 -39.81 -1.28
CA GLU A 60 -8.19 -39.61 0.06
C GLU A 60 -7.46 -38.26 0.18
N TRP A 61 -6.70 -37.88 -0.85
CA TRP A 61 -6.07 -36.55 -0.91
C TRP A 61 -7.13 -35.43 -0.88
N MET A 62 -8.20 -35.55 -1.68
CA MET A 62 -9.31 -34.60 -1.66
C MET A 62 -10.05 -34.58 -0.32
N ALA A 63 -10.20 -35.73 0.37
CA ALA A 63 -10.75 -35.78 1.71
C ALA A 63 -9.88 -35.03 2.73
N GLY A 64 -8.55 -35.17 2.66
CA GLY A 64 -7.60 -34.41 3.48
C GLY A 64 -7.66 -32.90 3.21
N VAL A 65 -7.71 -32.49 1.94
CA VAL A 65 -7.91 -31.08 1.54
C VAL A 65 -9.23 -30.52 2.08
N ASN A 66 -10.31 -31.30 2.01
CA ASN A 66 -11.62 -30.90 2.54
C ASN A 66 -11.62 -30.78 4.08
N LEU A 67 -10.88 -31.64 4.80
CA LEU A 67 -10.73 -31.54 6.26
C LEU A 67 -10.00 -30.26 6.65
N ILE A 68 -8.91 -29.92 5.96
CA ILE A 68 -8.17 -28.65 6.17
C ILE A 68 -9.07 -27.44 5.90
N ASN A 69 -9.82 -27.46 4.80
CA ASN A 69 -10.78 -26.40 4.46
C ASN A 69 -11.89 -26.26 5.51
N TRP A 70 -12.44 -27.38 6.02
CA TRP A 70 -13.46 -27.38 7.07
C TRP A 70 -12.90 -26.82 8.38
N ALA A 71 -11.68 -27.20 8.79
CA ALA A 71 -11.04 -26.65 9.99
C ALA A 71 -10.81 -25.13 9.87
N GLY A 72 -10.41 -24.65 8.70
CA GLY A 72 -10.30 -23.21 8.42
C GLY A 72 -11.64 -22.47 8.43
N GLN A 73 -12.72 -23.09 7.95
CA GLN A 73 -14.07 -22.51 7.95
C GLN A 73 -14.76 -22.53 9.32
N MET A 74 -14.40 -23.49 10.17
CA MET A 74 -14.95 -23.66 11.52
C MET A 74 -14.13 -22.92 12.59
N SER A 75 -13.01 -22.28 12.20
CA SER A 75 -12.19 -21.47 13.10
C SER A 75 -12.69 -20.01 13.13
N ASP A 76 -12.91 -19.49 14.32
CA ASP A 76 -13.34 -18.11 14.59
C ASP A 76 -12.53 -17.49 15.74
N ASN A 77 -13.01 -16.39 16.33
CA ASN A 77 -12.32 -15.71 17.44
C ASN A 77 -12.56 -16.33 18.83
N LYS A 78 -13.30 -17.45 18.92
CA LYS A 78 -13.57 -18.23 20.13
C LYS A 78 -13.14 -19.69 20.04
N ARG A 79 -12.97 -20.22 18.82
CA ARG A 79 -12.61 -21.62 18.52
C ARG A 79 -11.53 -21.65 17.43
N ASN A 80 -10.34 -22.16 17.75
CA ASN A 80 -9.31 -22.44 16.75
C ASN A 80 -9.29 -23.94 16.40
N GLU A 81 -10.19 -24.33 15.49
CA GLU A 81 -10.32 -25.73 15.07
C GLU A 81 -9.09 -26.21 14.26
N GLY A 82 -8.42 -25.31 13.54
CA GLY A 82 -7.16 -25.61 12.86
C GLY A 82 -6.03 -26.01 13.81
N GLN A 83 -5.95 -25.37 14.98
CA GLN A 83 -5.03 -25.78 16.05
C GLN A 83 -5.47 -27.10 16.70
N LEU A 84 -6.77 -27.28 16.97
CA LEU A 84 -7.27 -28.52 17.56
C LEU A 84 -7.01 -29.75 16.67
N VAL A 85 -7.00 -29.61 15.34
CA VAL A 85 -6.56 -30.68 14.41
C VAL A 85 -5.08 -31.02 14.59
N CYS A 86 -4.21 -30.03 14.84
CA CYS A 86 -2.79 -30.24 15.15
C CYS A 86 -2.60 -30.87 16.55
N ASP A 87 -3.42 -30.50 17.52
CA ASP A 87 -3.39 -31.03 18.88
C ASP A 87 -3.72 -32.53 18.91
N VAL A 88 -4.80 -32.96 18.25
CA VAL A 88 -5.23 -34.38 18.27
C VAL A 88 -4.29 -35.32 17.51
N ILE A 89 -3.43 -34.80 16.63
CA ILE A 89 -2.33 -35.57 16.00
C ILE A 89 -0.99 -35.44 16.75
N GLY A 90 -0.97 -34.75 17.90
CA GLY A 90 0.21 -34.58 18.76
C GLY A 90 1.27 -33.61 18.25
N LEU A 91 0.96 -32.77 17.25
CA LEU A 91 1.95 -31.89 16.62
C LEU A 91 2.36 -30.71 17.51
N GLU A 92 1.41 -30.05 18.21
CA GLU A 92 1.77 -28.97 19.15
C GLU A 92 2.60 -29.53 20.31
N SER A 93 2.18 -30.66 20.89
CA SER A 93 2.89 -31.35 21.98
C SER A 93 4.31 -31.79 21.60
N LEU A 94 4.54 -32.25 20.36
CA LEU A 94 5.89 -32.57 19.86
C LEU A 94 6.75 -31.31 19.63
N VAL A 95 6.18 -30.21 19.11
CA VAL A 95 6.88 -28.93 18.93
C VAL A 95 7.27 -28.33 20.28
N ASP A 96 6.39 -28.47 21.28
CA ASP A 96 6.65 -28.10 22.66
C ASP A 96 7.74 -28.99 23.30
N GLU A 97 7.69 -30.32 23.13
CA GLU A 97 8.74 -31.22 23.63
C GLU A 97 10.13 -30.90 23.03
N ILE A 98 10.19 -30.60 21.73
CA ILE A 98 11.40 -30.15 21.04
C ILE A 98 11.93 -28.83 21.63
N THR A 99 11.03 -27.92 22.03
CA THR A 99 11.38 -26.63 22.66
C THR A 99 11.86 -26.83 24.09
N TYR A 100 11.22 -27.71 24.86
CA TYR A 100 11.59 -28.07 26.22
C TYR A 100 12.94 -28.78 26.28
N LYS A 101 13.17 -29.81 25.45
CA LYS A 101 14.45 -30.55 25.40
C LYS A 101 15.63 -29.68 24.95
N GLN A 102 15.40 -28.67 24.09
CA GLN A 102 16.44 -27.66 23.80
C GLN A 102 16.81 -26.81 25.02
N THR A 103 15.87 -26.61 25.96
CA THR A 103 16.10 -25.88 27.21
C THR A 103 16.82 -26.77 28.25
N VAL A 104 16.34 -28.01 28.46
CA VAL A 104 16.88 -28.94 29.48
C VAL A 104 18.32 -29.40 29.16
N ASN A 105 18.65 -29.63 27.89
CA ASN A 105 20.00 -30.07 27.48
C ASN A 105 21.13 -29.06 27.77
N LEU A 106 20.80 -27.86 28.27
CA LEU A 106 21.76 -26.84 28.69
C LEU A 106 22.05 -26.87 30.21
N GLY A 107 21.44 -27.80 30.97
CA GLY A 107 21.74 -28.04 32.38
C GLY A 107 20.85 -27.30 33.39
N TYR A 108 19.68 -26.79 32.97
CA TYR A 108 18.75 -26.06 33.83
C TYR A 108 17.46 -26.85 34.10
N GLU A 109 17.10 -26.99 35.37
CA GLU A 109 15.81 -27.52 35.83
C GLU A 109 14.74 -26.42 35.73
N ALA A 110 14.25 -26.16 34.52
CA ALA A 110 13.08 -25.32 34.28
C ALA A 110 11.79 -26.13 34.47
N THR A 111 10.71 -25.47 34.91
CA THR A 111 9.37 -26.06 34.87
C THR A 111 9.05 -26.46 33.44
N ALA A 112 8.50 -27.66 33.24
CA ALA A 112 8.16 -28.13 31.90
C ALA A 112 7.07 -27.25 31.28
N THR A 113 7.24 -26.90 30.01
CA THR A 113 6.19 -26.27 29.21
C THR A 113 5.09 -27.29 28.88
N ALA A 114 3.94 -26.79 28.42
CA ALA A 114 2.89 -27.59 27.79
C ALA A 114 2.15 -26.74 26.74
N ILE A 115 1.31 -27.38 25.93
CA ILE A 115 0.48 -26.72 24.90
C ILE A 115 -0.41 -25.63 25.52
N LEU A 116 -0.76 -24.60 24.74
CA LEU A 116 -1.61 -23.51 25.26
C LEU A 116 -3.09 -23.93 25.37
N GLY A 117 -3.57 -24.64 24.34
CA GLY A 117 -4.99 -24.95 24.16
C GLY A 117 -5.84 -23.74 23.73
N PRO A 118 -7.03 -23.96 23.16
CA PRO A 118 -7.83 -22.91 22.51
C PRO A 118 -8.65 -22.00 23.47
N PHE A 119 -8.51 -22.16 24.79
CA PHE A 119 -9.40 -21.54 25.78
C PHE A 119 -8.74 -20.48 26.69
N PHE A 120 -7.55 -20.00 26.32
CA PHE A 120 -6.91 -18.86 26.97
C PHE A 120 -7.64 -17.53 26.66
N ARG A 121 -7.67 -16.61 27.64
CA ARG A 121 -8.24 -15.25 27.52
C ARG A 121 -7.23 -14.23 28.05
N THR A 122 -6.84 -13.27 27.22
CA THR A 122 -5.89 -12.20 27.59
C THR A 122 -6.47 -11.15 28.53
N ASP A 123 -7.79 -11.11 28.67
CA ASP A 123 -8.54 -10.18 29.50
C ASP A 123 -8.88 -10.73 30.90
N ALA A 124 -8.24 -11.82 31.32
CA ALA A 124 -8.40 -12.39 32.66
C ALA A 124 -8.10 -11.33 33.75
N PRO A 125 -8.96 -11.21 34.79
CA PRO A 125 -8.88 -10.12 35.75
C PRO A 125 -7.65 -10.27 36.64
N LEU A 126 -6.96 -9.16 36.90
CA LEU A 126 -5.98 -9.07 37.97
C LEU A 126 -6.68 -9.23 39.32
N ARG A 127 -6.21 -10.15 40.14
CA ARG A 127 -6.76 -10.48 41.46
C ARG A 127 -5.65 -10.41 42.52
N GLU A 128 -6.03 -10.03 43.74
CA GLU A 128 -5.16 -10.11 44.91
C GLU A 128 -4.82 -11.58 45.23
N ASN A 129 -3.63 -11.83 45.78
CA ASN A 129 -3.29 -13.15 46.31
C ASN A 129 -4.26 -13.57 47.42
N ASP A 130 -4.43 -14.88 47.57
CA ASP A 130 -5.35 -15.56 48.50
C ASP A 130 -6.85 -15.23 48.29
N SER A 131 -7.19 -14.70 47.11
CA SER A 131 -8.58 -14.52 46.64
C SER A 131 -9.08 -15.73 45.83
N SER A 132 -10.37 -15.74 45.46
CA SER A 132 -11.00 -16.84 44.72
C SER A 132 -11.09 -16.56 43.22
N ILE A 133 -10.85 -17.58 42.40
CA ILE A 133 -11.29 -17.63 40.98
C ILE A 133 -12.65 -18.34 40.84
N VAL A 134 -13.10 -19.09 41.85
CA VAL A 134 -14.39 -19.80 41.86
C VAL A 134 -15.52 -18.83 42.22
N THR A 135 -16.58 -18.82 41.41
CA THR A 135 -17.83 -18.06 41.64
C THR A 135 -19.04 -18.89 41.19
N GLY A 136 -20.06 -19.04 42.04
CA GLY A 136 -21.34 -19.66 41.66
C GLY A 136 -21.29 -21.14 41.30
N ILE A 137 -20.36 -21.91 41.90
CA ILE A 137 -20.23 -23.36 41.72
C ILE A 137 -20.25 -23.99 43.11
N ASP A 138 -21.28 -24.80 43.39
CA ASP A 138 -21.54 -25.39 44.71
C ASP A 138 -21.20 -26.91 44.76
N ASP A 139 -20.88 -27.52 43.63
CA ASP A 139 -20.68 -28.98 43.47
C ASP A 139 -19.20 -29.40 43.25
N GLY A 140 -18.26 -28.46 43.32
CA GLY A 140 -16.83 -28.70 43.12
C GLY A 140 -16.00 -28.61 44.41
N SER A 141 -15.01 -29.50 44.57
CA SER A 141 -14.07 -29.47 45.70
C SER A 141 -13.12 -28.28 45.63
N ILE A 142 -13.29 -27.30 46.53
CA ILE A 142 -12.44 -26.10 46.57
C ILE A 142 -11.04 -26.46 47.06
N THR A 143 -10.04 -26.09 46.25
CA THR A 143 -8.61 -26.27 46.50
C THR A 143 -7.95 -24.91 46.72
N TYR A 144 -7.06 -24.82 47.71
CA TYR A 144 -6.13 -23.71 47.87
C TYR A 144 -4.82 -24.02 47.13
N MET A 145 -4.57 -23.31 46.04
CA MET A 145 -3.37 -23.47 45.22
C MET A 145 -2.41 -22.32 45.48
N HIS A 146 -1.14 -22.63 45.79
CA HIS A 146 -0.11 -21.62 46.07
C HIS A 146 1.29 -22.12 45.72
N GLY A 147 2.27 -21.22 45.74
CA GLY A 147 3.67 -21.56 45.52
C GLY A 147 4.56 -20.34 45.33
N VAL A 148 5.81 -20.57 44.93
CA VAL A 148 6.80 -19.50 44.73
C VAL A 148 7.41 -19.58 43.33
N VAL A 149 7.38 -18.46 42.61
CA VAL A 149 8.05 -18.31 41.31
C VAL A 149 9.53 -18.00 41.54
N LYS A 150 10.42 -18.75 40.88
CA LYS A 150 11.87 -18.78 41.12
C LYS A 150 12.67 -18.70 39.83
N ASP A 151 13.86 -18.13 39.91
CA ASP A 151 14.83 -18.13 38.81
C ASP A 151 15.50 -19.52 38.69
N THR A 152 15.46 -20.12 37.50
CA THR A 152 16.18 -21.37 37.18
C THR A 152 17.69 -21.31 37.49
N VAL A 153 18.31 -20.13 37.34
CA VAL A 153 19.77 -19.95 37.45
C VAL A 153 20.17 -19.64 38.89
N THR A 154 19.63 -18.59 39.51
CA THR A 154 20.00 -18.19 40.88
C THR A 154 19.19 -18.88 41.98
N ARG A 155 18.10 -19.58 41.63
CA ARG A 155 17.13 -20.22 42.55
C ARG A 155 16.50 -19.27 43.58
N LYS A 156 16.64 -17.96 43.38
CA LYS A 156 15.98 -16.91 44.17
C LYS A 156 14.52 -16.74 43.71
N PRO A 157 13.62 -16.28 44.59
CA PRO A 157 12.28 -15.90 44.19
C PRO A 157 12.26 -14.70 43.23
N ILE A 158 11.19 -14.58 42.46
CA ILE A 158 10.97 -13.52 41.47
C ILE A 158 9.76 -12.68 41.90
N GLU A 159 10.02 -11.45 42.35
CA GLU A 159 9.01 -10.41 42.58
C GLU A 159 8.46 -9.85 41.25
N ASP A 160 7.19 -9.40 41.28
CA ASP A 160 6.47 -8.81 40.15
C ASP A 160 6.46 -9.69 38.89
N CYS A 161 6.40 -11.01 39.11
CA CYS A 161 6.03 -11.97 38.08
C CYS A 161 4.50 -12.07 38.06
N TRP A 162 3.89 -12.06 36.89
CA TRP A 162 2.49 -12.43 36.78
C TRP A 162 2.34 -13.95 36.66
N VAL A 163 1.27 -14.49 37.23
CA VAL A 163 0.84 -15.89 37.14
C VAL A 163 -0.63 -15.89 36.72
N ASP A 164 -0.91 -16.36 35.52
CA ASP A 164 -2.21 -16.30 34.84
C ASP A 164 -2.78 -17.71 34.73
N VAL A 165 -3.97 -17.96 35.28
CA VAL A 165 -4.53 -19.31 35.46
C VAL A 165 -5.98 -19.42 34.99
N TRP A 166 -6.30 -20.56 34.38
CA TRP A 166 -7.67 -20.93 34.01
C TRP A 166 -7.89 -22.44 33.99
N GLN A 167 -9.13 -22.87 34.24
CA GLN A 167 -9.56 -24.27 34.22
C GLN A 167 -11.02 -24.41 33.78
N ALA A 168 -11.45 -25.63 33.44
CA ALA A 168 -12.86 -25.95 33.22
C ALA A 168 -13.63 -26.04 34.55
N SER A 169 -14.95 -25.83 34.48
CA SER A 169 -15.90 -26.06 35.57
C SER A 169 -16.24 -27.54 35.75
N THR A 170 -17.01 -27.88 36.79
CA THR A 170 -17.47 -29.24 37.14
C THR A 170 -18.24 -29.95 36.03
N ASN A 171 -18.82 -29.18 35.09
CA ASN A 171 -19.48 -29.70 33.89
C ASN A 171 -18.53 -29.93 32.68
N GLY A 172 -17.22 -29.75 32.86
CA GLY A 172 -16.21 -29.90 31.81
C GLY A 172 -16.16 -28.75 30.79
N LEU A 173 -16.82 -27.61 31.05
CA LEU A 173 -16.80 -26.45 30.17
C LEU A 173 -16.06 -25.26 30.80
N TYR A 174 -15.26 -24.57 30.00
CA TYR A 174 -14.76 -23.24 30.35
C TYR A 174 -15.88 -22.22 30.17
N GLU A 175 -15.87 -21.17 30.99
CA GLU A 175 -16.80 -20.03 30.96
C GLU A 175 -17.16 -19.52 29.55
N GLN A 176 -16.18 -19.39 28.63
CA GLN A 176 -16.43 -18.92 27.26
C GLN A 176 -17.29 -19.86 26.38
N GLN A 177 -17.51 -21.11 26.83
CA GLN A 177 -18.34 -22.14 26.18
C GLN A 177 -19.71 -22.30 26.87
N ASP A 178 -19.86 -21.83 28.11
CA ASP A 178 -21.02 -22.10 28.96
C ASP A 178 -21.69 -20.78 29.40
N PRO A 179 -22.81 -20.38 28.77
CA PRO A 179 -23.47 -19.11 29.06
C PRO A 179 -24.16 -19.06 30.45
N ASN A 180 -24.09 -20.13 31.25
CA ASN A 180 -24.58 -20.16 32.62
C ASN A 180 -23.51 -19.76 33.65
N GLN A 181 -22.23 -19.78 33.26
CA GLN A 181 -21.14 -19.30 34.11
C GLN A 181 -21.06 -17.76 34.05
N VAL A 182 -20.67 -17.14 35.18
CA VAL A 182 -20.40 -15.69 35.20
C VAL A 182 -19.14 -15.37 34.39
N GLU A 183 -19.06 -14.17 33.80
CA GLU A 183 -17.87 -13.77 33.04
C GLU A 183 -16.59 -13.86 33.90
N HIS A 184 -15.53 -14.39 33.30
CA HIS A 184 -14.24 -14.69 33.95
C HIS A 184 -14.30 -15.67 35.14
N ASN A 185 -15.34 -16.50 35.26
CA ASN A 185 -15.35 -17.58 36.24
C ASN A 185 -14.18 -18.55 36.00
N LEU A 186 -13.58 -19.05 37.08
CA LEU A 186 -12.42 -19.95 37.06
C LEU A 186 -11.23 -19.39 36.27
N ARG A 187 -11.09 -18.05 36.22
CA ARG A 187 -9.94 -17.33 35.65
C ARG A 187 -9.41 -16.28 36.62
N GLY A 188 -8.09 -16.10 36.66
CA GLY A 188 -7.47 -15.01 37.41
C GLY A 188 -5.99 -14.84 37.09
N LYS A 189 -5.54 -13.59 37.11
CA LYS A 189 -4.14 -13.22 37.00
C LYS A 189 -3.66 -12.69 38.34
N PHE A 190 -2.57 -13.22 38.84
CA PHE A 190 -1.99 -12.88 40.14
C PHE A 190 -0.61 -12.26 39.92
N LYS A 191 -0.12 -11.48 40.89
CA LYS A 191 1.25 -10.95 40.92
C LYS A 191 2.00 -11.53 42.11
N THR A 192 3.27 -11.88 41.90
CA THR A 192 4.13 -12.37 42.98
C THR A 192 4.61 -11.25 43.89
N ASP A 193 4.68 -11.55 45.19
CA ASP A 193 5.21 -10.63 46.20
C ASP A 193 6.76 -10.57 46.21
N THR A 194 7.33 -9.84 47.16
CA THR A 194 8.79 -9.74 47.39
C THR A 194 9.48 -11.08 47.69
N ASN A 195 8.72 -12.09 48.11
CA ASN A 195 9.16 -13.47 48.35
C ASN A 195 8.87 -14.40 47.17
N GLY A 196 8.40 -13.87 46.04
CA GLY A 196 7.99 -14.60 44.84
C GLY A 196 6.69 -15.40 45.01
N TYR A 197 5.95 -15.20 46.10
CA TYR A 197 4.76 -15.97 46.45
C TYR A 197 3.54 -15.59 45.60
N TYR A 198 2.77 -16.61 45.18
CA TYR A 198 1.41 -16.45 44.67
C TYR A 198 0.48 -17.47 45.35
N GLY A 199 -0.81 -17.14 45.46
CA GLY A 199 -1.82 -18.05 46.03
C GLY A 199 -3.25 -17.68 45.66
N PHE A 200 -4.13 -18.66 45.53
CA PHE A 200 -5.55 -18.47 45.22
C PHE A 200 -6.42 -19.68 45.56
N TYR A 201 -7.74 -19.46 45.60
CA TYR A 201 -8.76 -20.49 45.77
C TYR A 201 -9.36 -20.86 44.41
N CYS A 202 -9.28 -22.14 44.05
CA CYS A 202 -9.68 -22.72 42.78
C CYS A 202 -10.51 -24.00 43.01
N LEU A 203 -10.90 -24.70 41.93
CA LEU A 203 -11.49 -26.04 42.06
C LEU A 203 -10.42 -27.10 41.80
N ARG A 204 -10.54 -28.25 42.45
CA ARG A 204 -9.92 -29.47 41.93
C ARG A 204 -10.44 -29.68 40.50
N PRO A 205 -9.58 -29.76 39.47
CA PRO A 205 -10.04 -29.83 38.09
C PRO A 205 -10.76 -31.16 37.81
N THR A 206 -11.53 -31.18 36.73
CA THR A 206 -12.24 -32.37 36.22
C THR A 206 -11.82 -32.67 34.79
N PRO A 207 -11.79 -33.95 34.36
CA PRO A 207 -11.53 -34.30 32.97
C PRO A 207 -12.67 -33.80 32.07
N TYR A 208 -12.35 -33.44 30.82
CA TYR A 208 -13.33 -32.89 29.89
C TYR A 208 -13.06 -33.31 28.44
N PRO A 209 -14.11 -33.41 27.59
CA PRO A 209 -13.94 -33.71 26.17
C PRO A 209 -13.54 -32.46 25.37
N VAL A 210 -12.56 -32.57 24.48
CA VAL A 210 -12.36 -31.58 23.41
C VAL A 210 -13.58 -31.54 22.46
N PRO A 211 -13.83 -30.42 21.76
CA PRO A 211 -14.93 -30.30 20.79
C PRO A 211 -14.98 -31.46 19.78
N PHE A 212 -16.01 -32.29 19.88
CA PHE A 212 -16.15 -33.56 19.14
C PHE A 212 -17.08 -33.47 17.90
N ASP A 213 -17.56 -32.27 17.62
CA ASP A 213 -18.48 -31.87 16.54
C ASP A 213 -17.76 -31.41 15.25
N GLY A 214 -16.49 -31.02 15.36
CA GLY A 214 -15.68 -30.49 14.26
C GLY A 214 -14.77 -31.51 13.58
N PRO A 215 -13.93 -31.10 12.61
CA PRO A 215 -12.97 -31.97 11.93
C PRO A 215 -11.95 -32.62 12.87
N ALA A 216 -11.55 -32.00 13.99
CA ALA A 216 -10.67 -32.64 14.97
C ALA A 216 -11.40 -33.80 15.68
N GLY A 217 -12.64 -33.56 16.11
CA GLY A 217 -13.54 -34.61 16.60
C GLY A 217 -13.79 -35.71 15.58
N LYS A 218 -13.94 -35.35 14.30
CA LYS A 218 -14.12 -36.33 13.23
C LYS A 218 -12.86 -37.17 12.98
N LEU A 219 -11.67 -36.57 13.11
CA LEU A 219 -10.41 -37.29 13.00
C LEU A 219 -10.21 -38.26 14.17
N LEU A 220 -10.54 -37.85 15.40
CA LEU A 220 -10.56 -38.74 16.57
C LEU A 220 -11.51 -39.94 16.36
N GLN A 221 -12.73 -39.73 15.84
CA GLN A 221 -13.66 -40.80 15.49
C GLN A 221 -13.11 -41.77 14.44
N LEU A 222 -12.36 -41.27 13.45
CA LEU A 222 -11.74 -42.10 12.41
C LEU A 222 -10.51 -42.87 12.91
N MET A 223 -9.89 -42.41 14.01
CA MET A 223 -8.79 -43.08 14.70
C MET A 223 -9.24 -43.98 15.87
N ASP A 224 -10.55 -44.11 16.11
CA ASP A 224 -11.15 -44.81 17.27
C ASP A 224 -10.62 -44.30 18.63
N ARG A 225 -10.53 -42.96 18.79
CA ARG A 225 -10.02 -42.29 19.99
C ARG A 225 -11.08 -41.42 20.67
N HIS A 226 -11.01 -41.35 22.01
CA HIS A 226 -11.87 -40.47 22.81
C HIS A 226 -11.45 -39.00 22.74
N PRO A 227 -12.40 -38.06 22.96
CA PRO A 227 -12.09 -36.63 23.09
C PRO A 227 -11.57 -36.22 24.47
N PHE A 228 -11.60 -37.10 25.48
CA PHE A 228 -11.28 -36.71 26.85
C PHE A 228 -9.81 -36.32 27.05
N ARG A 229 -9.64 -35.21 27.78
CA ARG A 229 -8.41 -34.75 28.41
C ARG A 229 -8.48 -34.98 29.92
N PRO A 230 -7.37 -35.35 30.59
CA PRO A 230 -7.34 -35.47 32.04
C PRO A 230 -7.54 -34.13 32.74
N ALA A 231 -8.00 -34.15 33.99
CA ALA A 231 -8.17 -32.98 34.85
C ALA A 231 -6.88 -32.15 34.97
N HIS A 232 -6.92 -30.89 34.53
CA HIS A 232 -5.79 -29.96 34.61
C HIS A 232 -6.17 -28.50 34.90
N ILE A 233 -5.19 -27.76 35.40
CA ILE A 233 -5.19 -26.30 35.51
C ILE A 233 -4.12 -25.77 34.55
N HIS A 234 -4.45 -24.76 33.73
CA HIS A 234 -3.48 -24.06 32.91
C HIS A 234 -2.77 -22.97 33.70
N ILE A 235 -1.50 -22.73 33.38
CA ILE A 235 -0.68 -21.68 33.97
C ILE A 235 0.14 -21.02 32.86
N ILE A 236 0.11 -19.69 32.76
CA ILE A 236 1.17 -18.91 32.10
C ILE A 236 1.85 -18.04 33.15
N ALA A 237 3.18 -18.01 33.20
CA ALA A 237 3.93 -17.20 34.15
C ALA A 237 5.09 -16.44 33.49
N GLY A 238 5.31 -15.18 33.89
CA GLY A 238 6.43 -14.38 33.38
C GLY A 238 6.45 -12.92 33.85
N ASN A 239 7.48 -12.20 33.42
CA ASN A 239 7.56 -10.74 33.29
C ASN A 239 8.69 -10.40 32.30
N ASP A 240 8.92 -9.12 32.01
CA ASP A 240 9.84 -8.68 30.94
C ASP A 240 11.31 -9.17 31.09
N LYS A 241 11.70 -9.63 32.29
CA LYS A 241 13.06 -10.12 32.60
C LYS A 241 13.24 -11.62 32.35
N TYR A 242 12.15 -12.37 32.20
CA TYR A 242 12.14 -13.83 32.06
C TYR A 242 11.35 -14.28 30.84
N LYS A 243 11.75 -15.38 30.20
CA LYS A 243 10.97 -16.00 29.12
C LYS A 243 9.62 -16.46 29.71
N PRO A 244 8.47 -16.07 29.11
CA PRO A 244 7.17 -16.59 29.52
C PRO A 244 7.11 -18.11 29.43
N LEU A 245 6.68 -18.74 30.52
CA LEU A 245 6.32 -20.15 30.60
C LEU A 245 4.84 -20.29 30.29
N THR A 246 4.46 -21.17 29.35
CA THR A 246 3.11 -21.71 29.22
C THR A 246 3.16 -23.18 29.65
N THR A 247 2.27 -23.59 30.56
CA THR A 247 2.21 -24.97 31.06
C THR A 247 0.81 -25.36 31.56
N GLN A 248 0.65 -26.64 31.89
CA GLN A 248 -0.54 -27.25 32.47
C GLN A 248 -0.08 -28.17 33.61
N ILE A 249 -0.88 -28.30 34.67
CA ILE A 249 -0.64 -29.27 35.74
C ILE A 249 -1.82 -30.22 35.88
N PHE A 250 -1.54 -31.51 36.08
CA PHE A 250 -2.50 -32.62 35.95
C PHE A 250 -2.68 -33.36 37.28
N ASP A 251 -3.91 -33.75 37.63
CA ASP A 251 -4.17 -34.52 38.86
C ASP A 251 -3.67 -35.97 38.72
N ARG A 252 -2.81 -36.43 39.64
CA ARG A 252 -2.30 -37.82 39.68
C ARG A 252 -3.38 -38.92 39.70
N ASN A 253 -4.61 -38.58 40.08
CA ASN A 253 -5.70 -39.53 40.27
C ASN A 253 -6.67 -39.58 39.07
N ASP A 254 -6.40 -38.85 37.98
CA ASP A 254 -7.26 -38.81 36.80
C ASP A 254 -7.08 -40.07 35.90
N GLU A 255 -8.17 -40.57 35.32
CA GLU A 255 -8.17 -41.79 34.50
C GLU A 255 -7.61 -41.59 33.07
N TYR A 256 -7.47 -40.34 32.61
CA TYR A 256 -7.01 -40.01 31.25
C TYR A 256 -5.53 -39.59 31.16
N LEU A 257 -4.74 -39.73 32.23
CA LEU A 257 -3.31 -39.37 32.25
C LEU A 257 -2.51 -40.09 31.15
N ASP A 258 -2.71 -41.40 31.01
CA ASP A 258 -1.96 -42.25 30.07
C ASP A 258 -2.48 -42.16 28.62
N ASN A 259 -3.55 -41.39 28.34
CA ASN A 259 -4.24 -41.40 27.05
C ASN A 259 -4.82 -40.04 26.57
N ASP A 260 -4.47 -38.91 27.19
CA ASP A 260 -4.89 -37.53 26.83
C ASP A 260 -5.06 -37.35 25.32
N SER A 261 -6.24 -36.90 24.88
CA SER A 261 -6.58 -36.79 23.45
C SER A 261 -5.61 -35.90 22.64
N VAL A 262 -4.82 -35.05 23.31
CA VAL A 262 -3.82 -34.15 22.71
C VAL A 262 -2.38 -34.36 23.21
N PHE A 263 -2.12 -35.40 24.00
CA PHE A 263 -0.77 -35.80 24.45
C PHE A 263 0.03 -34.71 25.22
N ALA A 264 -0.61 -33.87 26.04
CA ALA A 264 0.08 -32.79 26.76
C ALA A 264 0.69 -33.20 28.12
N VAL A 265 0.33 -34.38 28.63
CA VAL A 265 0.78 -34.89 29.94
C VAL A 265 2.28 -35.18 29.96
N LYS A 266 2.95 -34.79 31.05
CA LYS A 266 4.36 -35.07 31.33
C LYS A 266 4.54 -35.37 32.81
N ASP A 267 5.37 -36.35 33.17
CA ASP A 267 5.59 -36.80 34.57
C ASP A 267 5.84 -35.65 35.56
N SER A 268 6.62 -34.65 35.16
CA SER A 268 6.98 -33.47 35.97
C SER A 268 5.86 -32.44 36.16
N LEU A 269 4.71 -32.65 35.50
CA LEU A 269 3.51 -31.83 35.58
C LEU A 269 2.35 -32.54 36.30
N ILE A 270 2.54 -33.79 36.73
CA ILE A 270 1.53 -34.55 37.48
C ILE A 270 1.66 -34.22 38.98
N VAL A 271 0.63 -33.60 39.55
CA VAL A 271 0.58 -33.05 40.91
C VAL A 271 -0.42 -33.79 41.81
N ASP A 272 -0.26 -33.62 43.13
CA ASP A 272 -1.11 -34.23 44.15
C ASP A 272 -1.96 -33.18 44.87
N PHE A 273 -3.27 -33.35 44.85
CA PHE A 273 -4.23 -32.53 45.61
C PHE A 273 -4.41 -33.14 47.01
N VAL A 274 -3.86 -32.50 48.05
CA VAL A 274 -3.77 -33.09 49.40
C VAL A 274 -4.83 -32.51 50.38
N PRO A 275 -5.36 -33.29 51.35
CA PRO A 275 -6.40 -32.78 52.26
C PRO A 275 -5.91 -31.67 53.22
N LEU A 276 -6.49 -30.49 53.11
CA LEU A 276 -6.17 -29.31 53.93
C LEU A 276 -7.00 -29.33 55.22
N LYS A 277 -6.33 -29.14 56.37
CA LYS A 277 -6.99 -29.15 57.70
C LYS A 277 -6.95 -27.78 58.35
N GLY A 278 -8.12 -27.24 58.68
CA GLY A 278 -8.27 -26.00 59.45
C GLY A 278 -8.49 -24.74 58.61
N ASN A 279 -8.49 -24.83 57.28
CA ASN A 279 -8.93 -23.73 56.42
C ASN A 279 -10.46 -23.80 56.22
N PRO A 280 -11.24 -22.76 56.56
CA PRO A 280 -12.70 -22.75 56.36
C PRO A 280 -13.14 -22.48 54.91
N LYS A 281 -12.21 -22.22 53.99
CA LYS A 281 -12.49 -21.91 52.58
C LYS A 281 -12.13 -23.03 51.59
N ALA A 282 -11.35 -24.03 51.99
CA ALA A 282 -10.86 -25.07 51.08
C ALA A 282 -10.67 -26.41 51.81
N GLU A 283 -11.02 -27.50 51.13
CA GLU A 283 -10.88 -28.88 51.62
C GLU A 283 -9.54 -29.50 51.19
N LEU A 284 -8.92 -28.94 50.15
CA LEU A 284 -7.71 -29.43 49.51
C LEU A 284 -6.65 -28.31 49.42
N GLU A 285 -5.39 -28.72 49.35
CA GLU A 285 -4.22 -27.87 49.13
C GLU A 285 -3.40 -28.41 47.95
N LEU A 286 -2.78 -27.49 47.21
CA LEU A 286 -1.88 -27.77 46.11
C LEU A 286 -0.72 -26.78 46.14
N THR A 287 0.49 -27.26 46.44
CA THR A 287 1.71 -26.44 46.40
C THR A 287 2.47 -26.67 45.11
N TYR A 288 2.76 -25.61 44.34
CA TYR A 288 3.45 -25.71 43.05
C TYR A 288 4.46 -24.58 42.83
N ASP A 289 5.76 -24.90 42.84
CA ASP A 289 6.82 -23.94 42.53
C ASP A 289 7.03 -23.82 41.01
N ILE A 290 7.22 -22.59 40.53
CA ILE A 290 7.42 -22.29 39.10
C ILE A 290 8.86 -21.81 38.87
N PHE A 291 9.61 -22.46 37.99
CA PHE A 291 11.00 -22.10 37.66
C PHE A 291 11.12 -21.49 36.27
N LEU A 292 11.44 -20.19 36.20
CA LEU A 292 11.54 -19.39 34.97
C LEU A 292 12.99 -19.16 34.51
N THR A 293 13.17 -19.03 33.20
CA THR A 293 14.48 -18.81 32.56
C THR A 293 14.72 -17.32 32.24
N PRO A 294 15.82 -16.70 32.71
CA PRO A 294 16.13 -15.29 32.41
C PRO A 294 16.28 -15.02 30.91
N THR A 295 15.67 -13.95 30.40
CA THR A 295 15.69 -13.60 28.96
C THR A 295 17.12 -13.36 28.46
N ALA A 296 17.99 -12.78 29.29
CA ALA A 296 19.39 -12.50 28.94
C ALA A 296 20.24 -13.77 28.71
N ALA A 297 19.91 -14.90 29.34
CA ALA A 297 20.60 -16.16 29.08
C ALA A 297 20.27 -16.68 27.67
N THR A 298 19.02 -16.56 27.24
CA THR A 298 18.53 -16.96 25.91
C THR A 298 19.28 -16.25 24.78
N ILE A 299 19.59 -14.95 24.93
CA ILE A 299 20.32 -14.17 23.93
C ILE A 299 21.71 -14.78 23.66
N ALA A 300 22.41 -15.24 24.70
CA ALA A 300 23.70 -15.93 24.52
C ALA A 300 23.53 -17.29 23.81
N PHE A 301 22.45 -18.02 24.05
CA PHE A 301 22.19 -19.32 23.40
C PHE A 301 21.86 -19.20 21.91
N ASP A 302 21.09 -18.18 21.49
CA ASP A 302 20.83 -17.95 20.06
C ASP A 302 22.06 -17.39 19.32
N ILE A 303 22.98 -16.68 19.99
CA ILE A 303 24.28 -16.31 19.43
C ILE A 303 25.16 -17.56 19.23
N VAL A 304 25.26 -18.46 20.21
CA VAL A 304 26.00 -19.73 20.02
C VAL A 304 25.41 -20.59 18.89
N ARG A 305 24.10 -20.47 18.62
CA ARG A 305 23.42 -21.10 17.48
C ARG A 305 23.84 -20.48 16.14
N SER A 306 24.04 -19.17 16.07
CA SER A 306 24.47 -18.44 14.86
C SER A 306 26.00 -18.46 14.65
N GLU A 307 26.80 -18.79 15.67
CA GLU A 307 28.24 -19.04 15.51
C GLU A 307 28.54 -20.48 15.10
N LYS A 308 27.87 -21.48 15.69
CA LYS A 308 28.19 -22.89 15.42
C LYS A 308 27.94 -23.31 13.97
N TRP A 309 26.84 -22.85 13.35
CA TRP A 309 26.61 -23.13 11.92
C TRP A 309 27.63 -22.44 11.01
N ALA A 310 28.13 -21.26 11.39
CA ALA A 310 29.16 -20.54 10.63
C ALA A 310 30.50 -21.30 10.65
N ILE A 311 30.87 -21.87 11.80
CA ILE A 311 32.05 -22.74 11.95
C ILE A 311 31.90 -24.01 11.09
N ASP A 312 30.75 -24.70 11.15
CA ASP A 312 30.51 -25.90 10.36
C ASP A 312 30.47 -25.60 8.85
N TYR A 313 29.86 -24.49 8.44
CA TYR A 313 29.79 -24.04 7.03
C TYR A 313 31.17 -23.67 6.47
N LEU A 314 32.00 -22.94 7.24
CA LEU A 314 33.37 -22.61 6.86
C LEU A 314 34.29 -23.84 6.82
N SER A 315 34.06 -24.84 7.67
CA SER A 315 34.84 -26.09 7.68
C SER A 315 34.77 -26.86 6.36
N CYS A 316 33.66 -26.74 5.63
CA CYS A 316 33.45 -27.42 4.34
C CYS A 316 34.15 -26.72 3.15
N TYR A 317 34.71 -25.53 3.31
CA TYR A 317 35.10 -24.68 2.18
C TYR A 317 36.56 -24.15 2.18
N SER A 318 37.48 -24.78 2.93
CA SER A 318 38.91 -24.57 2.71
C SER A 318 39.81 -25.74 3.15
N LEU A 319 40.47 -26.40 2.18
CA LEU A 319 41.94 -26.33 2.03
C LEU A 319 42.49 -27.20 0.86
N LYS A 320 43.15 -26.50 -0.08
CA LYS A 320 44.31 -26.94 -0.92
C LYS A 320 44.19 -28.09 -1.94
N ARG A 321 44.49 -27.73 -3.20
CA ARG A 321 45.22 -28.60 -4.16
C ARG A 321 46.64 -28.88 -3.64
N THR A 322 47.16 -30.09 -3.86
CA THR A 322 48.46 -30.38 -4.52
C THR A 322 48.63 -31.89 -4.76
N ASP A 323 48.67 -32.27 -6.03
CA ASP A 323 49.44 -33.36 -6.67
C ASP A 323 49.82 -34.63 -5.88
N ASN A 324 49.22 -35.76 -6.26
CA ASN A 324 49.92 -36.87 -6.94
C ASN A 324 48.92 -37.94 -7.44
N ALA A 325 49.23 -38.61 -8.56
CA ALA A 325 48.44 -39.71 -9.14
C ALA A 325 49.34 -40.88 -9.56
N PRO A 326 48.86 -42.13 -9.51
CA PRO A 326 48.42 -42.79 -10.77
C PRO A 326 47.19 -43.72 -10.60
N GLY A 327 46.50 -44.13 -11.68
CA GLY A 327 45.38 -45.10 -11.52
C GLY A 327 44.56 -45.60 -12.73
N MET A 328 44.59 -44.94 -13.90
CA MET A 328 44.04 -45.41 -15.20
C MET A 328 42.53 -45.69 -15.40
N SER A 329 42.05 -45.15 -16.54
CA SER A 329 41.03 -45.67 -17.48
C SER A 329 39.55 -45.31 -17.31
N SER A 330 38.93 -44.92 -18.44
CA SER A 330 37.53 -44.55 -18.57
C SER A 330 36.95 -45.02 -19.92
N PRO A 331 35.71 -45.56 -19.93
CA PRO A 331 34.85 -45.54 -21.12
C PRO A 331 33.36 -45.26 -20.77
N PRO A 332 32.42 -45.13 -21.73
CA PRO A 332 32.17 -43.88 -22.45
C PRO A 332 30.72 -43.37 -22.31
N ALA A 333 30.48 -42.12 -22.75
CA ALA A 333 29.24 -41.37 -22.53
C ALA A 333 27.96 -41.97 -23.19
N LYS A 334 26.80 -41.74 -22.54
CA LYS A 334 25.45 -42.02 -23.05
C LYS A 334 24.43 -41.03 -22.43
N ARG A 335 23.27 -40.70 -23.02
CA ARG A 335 22.90 -40.35 -24.43
C ARG A 335 21.48 -39.76 -24.36
N GLN A 336 21.22 -38.55 -24.88
CA GLN A 336 19.88 -37.94 -24.83
C GLN A 336 18.83 -38.68 -25.70
N ARG A 337 17.54 -38.58 -25.31
CA ARG A 337 16.38 -39.09 -26.05
C ARG A 337 15.81 -38.02 -27.00
N THR A 338 15.16 -38.46 -28.08
CA THR A 338 14.47 -37.59 -29.05
C THR A 338 12.95 -37.85 -29.03
N ALA A 339 12.16 -36.83 -29.37
CA ALA A 339 10.70 -36.86 -29.26
C ALA A 339 9.98 -37.62 -30.40
N ARG A 340 10.56 -37.72 -31.62
CA ARG A 340 9.92 -38.36 -32.77
C ARG A 340 10.81 -39.43 -33.41
N ALA A 341 10.29 -40.65 -33.57
CA ALA A 341 10.95 -41.76 -34.25
C ALA A 341 10.41 -41.95 -35.68
N CYS A 342 11.29 -42.35 -36.61
CA CYS A 342 10.93 -42.64 -38.00
C CYS A 342 10.14 -43.95 -38.13
N ASP A 343 9.49 -44.15 -39.28
CA ASP A 343 8.44 -45.17 -39.41
C ASP A 343 8.96 -46.62 -39.33
N ASP A 344 10.12 -46.96 -39.93
CA ASP A 344 10.68 -48.33 -39.81
C ASP A 344 11.18 -48.61 -38.38
N CYS A 345 11.81 -47.63 -37.72
CA CYS A 345 12.19 -47.76 -36.31
C CYS A 345 10.97 -47.89 -35.38
N LYS A 346 9.93 -47.08 -35.60
CA LYS A 346 8.67 -47.11 -34.83
C LYS A 346 7.94 -48.45 -35.04
N LYS A 347 7.80 -48.90 -36.29
CA LYS A 347 7.16 -50.18 -36.66
C LYS A 347 7.93 -51.40 -36.15
N ARG A 348 9.26 -51.31 -36.01
CA ARG A 348 10.13 -52.36 -35.44
C ARG A 348 10.41 -52.20 -33.93
N LYS A 349 9.83 -51.21 -33.26
CA LYS A 349 10.09 -50.85 -31.85
C LYS A 349 11.59 -50.76 -31.52
N LYS A 350 12.39 -50.11 -32.37
CA LYS A 350 13.83 -49.84 -32.16
C LYS A 350 14.08 -48.34 -31.96
N GLN A 351 15.10 -48.01 -31.17
CA GLN A 351 15.47 -46.62 -30.88
C GLN A 351 15.87 -45.88 -32.16
N CYS A 352 15.30 -44.68 -32.34
CA CYS A 352 15.61 -43.74 -33.40
C CYS A 352 16.31 -42.51 -32.79
N ASN A 353 17.20 -41.86 -33.55
CA ASN A 353 17.88 -40.64 -33.14
C ASN A 353 17.32 -39.37 -33.83
N GLY A 354 16.12 -39.43 -34.41
CA GLY A 354 15.39 -38.29 -34.97
C GLY A 354 15.87 -37.79 -36.35
N MET A 355 17.14 -38.03 -36.70
CA MET A 355 17.71 -37.65 -37.99
C MET A 355 17.07 -38.37 -39.19
N LEU A 356 17.25 -37.80 -40.39
CA LEU A 356 16.76 -38.33 -41.66
C LEU A 356 17.91 -38.36 -42.70
N PRO A 357 18.42 -39.53 -43.13
CA PRO A 357 18.14 -40.86 -42.60
C PRO A 357 18.62 -41.04 -41.15
N CYS A 358 17.87 -41.81 -40.35
CA CYS A 358 18.26 -42.07 -38.96
C CYS A 358 19.55 -42.91 -38.92
N GLN A 359 20.43 -42.74 -37.92
CA GLN A 359 21.69 -43.51 -37.84
C GLN A 359 21.44 -45.03 -37.84
N GLY A 360 20.41 -45.49 -37.11
CA GLY A 360 20.01 -46.90 -37.07
C GLY A 360 19.36 -47.42 -38.36
N CYS A 361 19.02 -46.53 -39.29
CA CYS A 361 18.45 -46.79 -40.60
C CYS A 361 19.56 -46.81 -41.66
N LEU A 362 20.44 -45.79 -41.61
CA LEU A 362 21.59 -45.59 -42.48
C LEU A 362 22.61 -46.72 -42.33
N ALA A 363 23.00 -47.06 -41.10
CA ALA A 363 23.92 -48.18 -40.79
C ALA A 363 23.32 -49.58 -41.06
N ARG A 364 22.13 -49.65 -41.66
CA ARG A 364 21.47 -50.89 -42.11
C ARG A 364 20.99 -50.79 -43.57
N SER A 365 21.35 -49.72 -44.27
CA SER A 365 20.95 -49.41 -45.66
C SER A 365 19.45 -49.49 -45.90
N ARG A 366 18.62 -48.92 -45.01
CA ARG A 366 17.15 -48.99 -45.08
C ARG A 366 16.48 -47.65 -45.39
N PRO A 367 15.36 -47.64 -46.13
CA PRO A 367 14.60 -46.42 -46.39
C PRO A 367 14.05 -45.84 -45.09
N CYS A 368 14.59 -44.68 -44.70
CA CYS A 368 14.09 -43.90 -43.58
C CYS A 368 13.04 -42.90 -44.09
N LYS A 369 11.83 -42.96 -43.54
CA LYS A 369 10.76 -41.99 -43.79
C LYS A 369 10.04 -41.68 -42.47
N PHE A 370 9.46 -40.49 -42.40
CA PHE A 370 8.49 -40.09 -41.39
C PHE A 370 7.21 -39.73 -42.15
N SER A 371 6.06 -40.24 -41.73
CA SER A 371 4.77 -39.93 -42.36
C SER A 371 3.84 -39.18 -41.40
N ASP A 372 2.99 -38.33 -41.98
CA ASP A 372 1.97 -37.56 -41.28
C ASP A 372 0.56 -37.94 -41.77
N ARG A 373 -0.39 -38.02 -40.83
CA ARG A 373 -1.84 -37.93 -41.04
C ARG A 373 -2.37 -37.00 -39.95
N ARG A 374 -3.01 -35.87 -40.24
CA ARG A 374 -4.25 -35.59 -41.02
C ARG A 374 -5.51 -36.15 -40.36
N ALA A 375 -6.52 -35.30 -40.27
CA ALA A 375 -7.71 -35.42 -39.43
C ALA A 375 -8.88 -36.17 -40.10
N ALA A 376 -9.88 -36.55 -39.29
CA ALA A 376 -11.20 -37.02 -39.72
C ALA A 376 -12.25 -36.83 -38.62
N VAL A 377 -13.51 -36.62 -39.03
CA VAL A 377 -14.76 -36.61 -38.24
C VAL A 377 -15.79 -37.36 -39.10
N PRO A 378 -16.52 -38.39 -38.60
CA PRO A 378 -17.97 -38.20 -38.39
C PRO A 378 -18.70 -39.11 -37.35
N ALA A 379 -19.63 -38.49 -36.62
CA ALA A 379 -21.05 -38.82 -36.34
C ALA A 379 -21.63 -40.26 -36.25
N SER A 380 -22.82 -40.31 -35.58
CA SER A 380 -23.92 -41.31 -35.63
C SER A 380 -23.85 -42.50 -34.62
N ARG A 381 -24.97 -43.01 -34.05
CA ARG A 381 -26.40 -42.60 -34.08
C ARG A 381 -27.24 -43.30 -32.97
N LEU A 382 -28.26 -42.58 -32.43
CA LEU A 382 -29.64 -43.00 -32.05
C LEU A 382 -29.91 -44.26 -31.18
N ALA A 383 -31.03 -44.39 -30.45
CA ALA A 383 -32.20 -43.52 -30.20
C ALA A 383 -32.46 -43.43 -28.66
N SER A 384 -33.63 -43.26 -28.02
CA SER A 384 -35.07 -42.98 -28.28
C SER A 384 -35.71 -42.75 -26.89
N SER A 385 -36.79 -41.99 -26.64
CA SER A 385 -37.67 -41.05 -27.39
C SER A 385 -38.34 -40.14 -26.29
N SER A 386 -39.41 -39.33 -26.43
CA SER A 386 -40.55 -39.23 -27.36
C SER A 386 -41.10 -37.78 -27.40
N GLU A 387 -42.27 -37.57 -28.01
CA GLU A 387 -42.86 -36.26 -28.42
C GLU A 387 -44.41 -36.37 -28.48
N PRO A 388 -45.22 -35.31 -28.79
CA PRO A 388 -45.09 -33.85 -28.59
C PRO A 388 -46.45 -33.25 -28.04
N PRO A 389 -46.96 -32.08 -28.48
CA PRO A 389 -46.54 -30.69 -28.18
C PRO A 389 -47.61 -29.83 -27.46
N GLY A 390 -47.22 -28.64 -26.98
CA GLY A 390 -48.14 -27.57 -26.53
C GLY A 390 -47.63 -26.17 -26.92
N VAL A 391 -48.51 -25.24 -27.25
CA VAL A 391 -48.17 -23.93 -27.86
C VAL A 391 -48.07 -22.80 -26.82
N LEU A 392 -47.12 -21.88 -27.04
CA LEU A 392 -46.88 -20.67 -26.24
C LEU A 392 -48.07 -19.70 -26.20
N PRO A 393 -48.25 -19.01 -25.06
CA PRO A 393 -48.64 -17.60 -25.01
C PRO A 393 -47.47 -16.71 -24.55
N SER A 394 -47.61 -15.40 -24.77
CA SER A 394 -46.65 -14.35 -24.46
C SER A 394 -46.26 -14.25 -22.97
N CYS A 395 -44.97 -13.97 -22.72
CA CYS A 395 -44.47 -13.62 -21.39
C CYS A 395 -44.93 -12.20 -20.99
N GLU A 396 -45.66 -12.08 -19.88
CA GLU A 396 -45.96 -10.79 -19.25
C GLU A 396 -44.78 -10.27 -18.42
N LYS A 397 -44.79 -8.96 -18.12
CA LYS A 397 -43.70 -8.28 -17.41
C LYS A 397 -43.63 -8.69 -15.94
N ILE A 398 -42.79 -9.66 -15.61
CA ILE A 398 -42.43 -9.96 -14.23
C ILE A 398 -41.45 -8.88 -13.72
N SER A 399 -41.86 -8.11 -12.72
CA SER A 399 -41.02 -7.13 -12.02
C SER A 399 -39.82 -7.81 -11.34
N PRO A 400 -38.66 -7.13 -11.22
CA PRO A 400 -37.51 -7.70 -10.51
C PRO A 400 -37.86 -8.01 -9.04
N PRO A 401 -37.30 -9.09 -8.45
CA PRO A 401 -37.55 -9.43 -7.06
C PRO A 401 -37.02 -8.35 -6.13
N LYS A 402 -37.73 -8.07 -5.03
CA LYS A 402 -37.20 -7.25 -3.94
C LYS A 402 -35.97 -7.94 -3.36
N THR A 403 -34.82 -7.27 -3.39
CA THR A 403 -33.63 -7.69 -2.65
C THR A 403 -33.92 -7.66 -1.15
N PRO A 404 -33.54 -8.70 -0.38
CA PRO A 404 -33.57 -8.63 1.08
C PRO A 404 -32.66 -7.51 1.60
N ASP A 405 -33.06 -6.82 2.67
CA ASP A 405 -32.21 -5.82 3.31
C ASP A 405 -30.93 -6.47 3.88
N PRO A 406 -29.75 -5.82 3.78
CA PRO A 406 -28.49 -6.33 4.32
C PRO A 406 -28.42 -6.26 5.85
N ILE A 407 -29.16 -7.17 6.51
CA ILE A 407 -28.96 -7.68 7.87
C ILE A 407 -28.58 -6.63 8.92
N SER A 408 -29.60 -6.04 9.54
CA SER A 408 -29.46 -5.33 10.82
C SER A 408 -29.35 -6.31 11.99
N VAL A 409 -28.20 -6.96 12.18
CA VAL A 409 -27.88 -7.63 13.46
C VAL A 409 -27.45 -6.59 14.48
N ILE A 410 -28.45 -6.00 15.11
CA ILE A 410 -28.60 -5.66 16.54
C ILE A 410 -29.91 -4.87 16.61
N SER A 411 -30.97 -5.55 17.06
CA SER A 411 -32.10 -4.88 17.70
C SER A 411 -31.61 -4.53 19.11
N GLY A 412 -30.94 -3.38 19.22
CA GLY A 412 -30.57 -2.76 20.49
C GLY A 412 -31.73 -1.90 20.98
N ASN A 413 -31.80 -1.69 22.30
CA ASN A 413 -32.87 -0.89 22.91
C ASN A 413 -32.78 0.60 22.52
N VAL A 414 -33.88 1.31 22.75
CA VAL A 414 -33.96 2.78 22.72
C VAL A 414 -32.83 3.39 23.58
N PRO A 415 -32.18 4.48 23.13
CA PRO A 415 -31.08 5.12 23.85
C PRO A 415 -31.42 5.42 25.31
N LYS A 416 -30.53 5.03 26.23
CA LYS A 416 -30.65 5.44 27.63
C LYS A 416 -29.92 6.76 27.86
N ALA A 417 -30.58 7.65 28.59
CA ALA A 417 -30.01 8.91 29.04
C ALA A 417 -28.70 8.71 29.83
N PHE A 418 -27.76 9.64 29.65
CA PHE A 418 -26.43 9.61 30.25
C PHE A 418 -26.51 9.76 31.78
N ASP A 419 -26.30 8.67 32.54
CA ASP A 419 -26.50 8.65 34.00
C ASP A 419 -25.40 9.38 34.82
N GLY A 420 -24.33 9.82 34.15
CA GLY A 420 -23.21 10.55 34.73
C GLY A 420 -21.94 9.72 34.96
N THR A 421 -22.01 8.37 34.88
CA THR A 421 -20.90 7.47 35.22
C THR A 421 -20.16 6.92 33.99
N GLU A 422 -20.75 5.97 33.26
CA GLU A 422 -20.30 5.49 31.94
C GLU A 422 -21.49 5.37 30.98
N SER A 423 -21.32 5.70 29.70
CA SER A 423 -22.30 5.38 28.66
C SER A 423 -21.72 4.54 27.54
N VAL A 424 -22.58 3.75 26.90
CA VAL A 424 -22.26 2.97 25.69
C VAL A 424 -22.31 3.90 24.46
N ILE A 425 -21.51 3.59 23.44
CA ILE A 425 -21.52 4.30 22.15
C ILE A 425 -22.46 3.58 21.18
N GLU A 426 -23.67 4.11 21.03
CA GLU A 426 -24.76 3.50 20.25
C GLU A 426 -24.69 3.80 18.73
N ASN A 427 -23.48 3.96 18.18
CA ASN A 427 -23.25 4.23 16.75
C ASN A 427 -22.67 2.98 16.04
N PRO A 428 -23.51 2.04 15.59
CA PRO A 428 -23.06 0.70 15.20
C PRO A 428 -22.19 0.69 13.95
N SER A 429 -21.15 -0.15 13.98
CA SER A 429 -20.34 -0.49 12.82
C SER A 429 -21.19 -1.10 11.71
N ARG A 430 -20.78 -0.96 10.45
CA ARG A 430 -21.60 -1.36 9.31
C ARG A 430 -20.78 -1.94 8.16
N MET A 431 -21.44 -2.73 7.32
CA MET A 431 -20.94 -3.06 5.98
C MET A 431 -21.54 -2.08 4.95
N LEU A 432 -20.79 -1.83 3.87
CA LEU A 432 -21.20 -1.09 2.68
C LEU A 432 -20.77 -1.87 1.42
N TYR A 433 -21.58 -1.83 0.36
CA TYR A 433 -21.19 -2.39 -0.93
C TYR A 433 -20.33 -1.42 -1.74
N ASP A 434 -19.29 -1.90 -2.42
CA ASP A 434 -18.60 -1.12 -3.46
C ASP A 434 -19.34 -1.21 -4.81
N GLU A 435 -18.88 -0.44 -5.81
CA GLU A 435 -19.42 -0.45 -7.19
C GLU A 435 -19.35 -1.83 -7.88
N ARG A 436 -18.69 -2.83 -7.27
CA ARG A 436 -18.53 -4.21 -7.77
C ARG A 436 -19.31 -5.23 -6.92
N GLY A 437 -20.14 -4.79 -5.98
CA GLY A 437 -20.95 -5.64 -5.11
C GLY A 437 -20.17 -6.32 -3.97
N ARG A 438 -18.95 -5.88 -3.66
CA ARG A 438 -18.16 -6.40 -2.53
C ARG A 438 -18.55 -5.69 -1.24
N LEU A 439 -18.80 -6.46 -0.17
CA LEU A 439 -19.05 -5.91 1.16
C LEU A 439 -17.74 -5.46 1.82
N LEU A 440 -17.69 -4.20 2.23
CA LEU A 440 -16.57 -3.56 2.92
C LEU A 440 -17.02 -3.06 4.30
N TYR A 441 -16.27 -3.40 5.35
CA TYR A 441 -16.50 -2.93 6.71
C TYR A 441 -16.29 -1.41 6.82
N VAL A 442 -16.97 -0.77 7.78
CA VAL A 442 -16.79 0.62 8.21
C VAL A 442 -16.95 0.68 9.75
N GLY A 443 -15.93 1.22 10.43
CA GLY A 443 -15.88 1.31 11.88
C GLY A 443 -16.72 2.44 12.48
N GLU A 444 -16.88 2.42 13.80
CA GLU A 444 -17.76 3.31 14.56
C GLU A 444 -17.17 4.74 14.67
N SER A 445 -15.84 4.84 14.59
CA SER A 445 -15.09 6.09 14.46
C SER A 445 -15.35 6.82 13.13
N ALA A 446 -15.75 6.15 12.05
CA ALA A 446 -15.88 6.75 10.72
C ALA A 446 -17.14 7.63 10.54
N SER A 447 -16.99 8.73 9.80
CA SER A 447 -18.06 9.69 9.52
C SER A 447 -19.22 9.12 8.67
N LEU A 448 -19.01 8.01 7.96
CA LEU A 448 -20.06 7.28 7.23
C LEU A 448 -20.98 6.44 8.15
N SER A 449 -20.53 6.14 9.37
CA SER A 449 -21.36 5.52 10.42
C SER A 449 -22.21 6.59 11.10
N TYR A 450 -21.60 7.73 11.47
CA TYR A 450 -22.32 8.90 11.99
C TYR A 450 -23.41 9.41 11.03
N LEU A 451 -23.11 9.48 9.72
CA LEU A 451 -24.10 9.76 8.67
C LEU A 451 -25.33 8.83 8.75
N GLN A 452 -25.15 7.56 9.11
CA GLN A 452 -26.25 6.60 9.18
C GLN A 452 -27.13 6.81 10.41
N ALA A 453 -26.56 7.23 11.54
CA ALA A 453 -27.32 7.62 12.72
C ALA A 453 -28.18 8.86 12.43
N ILE A 454 -27.57 9.92 11.86
CA ILE A 454 -28.32 11.12 11.43
C ILE A 454 -29.40 10.79 10.38
N ARG A 455 -29.15 9.85 9.46
CA ARG A 455 -30.17 9.38 8.51
C ARG A 455 -31.38 8.73 9.19
N ARG A 456 -31.17 7.85 10.17
CA ARG A 456 -32.27 7.23 10.94
C ARG A 456 -33.11 8.30 11.64
N LEU A 457 -32.45 9.16 12.41
CA LEU A 457 -33.11 10.25 13.16
C LEU A 457 -33.93 11.18 12.25
N VAL A 458 -33.43 11.51 11.07
CA VAL A 458 -34.17 12.29 10.06
C VAL A 458 -35.31 11.49 9.43
N GLU A 459 -35.12 10.20 9.12
CA GLU A 459 -36.15 9.32 8.55
C GLU A 459 -37.32 9.09 9.53
N GLU A 460 -37.03 9.05 10.83
CA GLU A 460 -37.98 8.88 11.93
C GLU A 460 -38.74 10.17 12.28
N HIS A 461 -38.08 11.33 12.32
CA HIS A 461 -38.63 12.58 12.89
C HIS A 461 -38.88 13.72 11.87
N ILE A 462 -38.42 13.56 10.63
CA ILE A 462 -38.70 14.47 9.50
C ILE A 462 -39.36 13.71 8.36
N GLY A 463 -38.97 12.45 8.12
CA GLY A 463 -39.63 11.53 7.20
C GLY A 463 -38.81 11.19 5.93
N PRO A 464 -39.47 10.56 4.94
CA PRO A 464 -38.84 10.15 3.69
C PRO A 464 -38.45 11.36 2.82
N SER A 465 -37.17 11.49 2.52
CA SER A 465 -36.58 12.61 1.76
C SER A 465 -35.49 12.12 0.81
N ALA A 466 -34.97 12.99 -0.07
CA ALA A 466 -33.83 12.66 -0.92
C ALA A 466 -32.56 12.30 -0.13
N PHE A 467 -32.45 12.75 1.13
CA PHE A 467 -31.34 12.42 2.02
C PHE A 467 -31.44 11.01 2.61
N THR A 468 -32.66 10.58 2.99
CA THR A 468 -32.90 9.29 3.65
C THR A 468 -33.11 8.17 2.62
N ASN A 469 -33.81 8.46 1.52
CA ASN A 469 -34.05 7.55 0.37
C ASN A 469 -32.93 7.59 -0.70
N ASP A 470 -31.73 8.08 -0.35
CA ASP A 470 -30.55 8.03 -1.22
C ASP A 470 -30.26 6.58 -1.64
N GLY A 471 -30.47 6.26 -2.93
CA GLY A 471 -30.29 4.90 -3.45
C GLY A 471 -28.87 4.33 -3.25
N ASN A 472 -27.89 5.21 -3.03
CA ASN A 472 -26.51 4.83 -2.71
C ASN A 472 -26.22 4.85 -1.19
N ARG A 473 -27.22 4.83 -0.30
CA ARG A 473 -27.03 4.86 1.18
C ARG A 473 -26.41 3.60 1.78
N HIS A 474 -26.41 2.50 1.03
CA HIS A 474 -25.72 1.25 1.36
C HIS A 474 -24.42 1.05 0.55
N MET A 475 -24.00 2.06 -0.21
CA MET A 475 -22.80 2.02 -1.05
C MET A 475 -21.63 2.81 -0.43
N ILE A 476 -20.41 2.32 -0.61
CA ILE A 476 -19.16 3.08 -0.45
C ILE A 476 -18.56 3.36 -1.83
N LEU A 477 -18.08 4.59 -2.03
CA LEU A 477 -17.40 4.98 -3.25
C LEU A 477 -15.95 4.45 -3.20
N GLU A 478 -15.63 3.53 -4.12
CA GLU A 478 -14.27 3.05 -4.39
C GLU A 478 -14.04 3.18 -5.89
N ALA A 479 -13.33 4.23 -6.31
CA ALA A 479 -13.19 4.53 -7.73
C ALA A 479 -12.50 3.38 -8.51
N THR A 480 -13.07 3.03 -9.65
CA THR A 480 -12.37 2.16 -10.60
C THR A 480 -11.16 2.88 -11.21
N ILE A 481 -10.04 2.16 -11.22
CA ILE A 481 -8.84 2.43 -12.04
C ILE A 481 -8.77 1.23 -12.96
N SER A 482 -8.64 1.47 -14.25
CA SER A 482 -8.80 0.46 -15.29
C SER A 482 -7.85 0.75 -16.44
N THR A 483 -6.89 -0.14 -16.67
CA THR A 483 -6.01 -0.11 -17.84
C THR A 483 -6.83 0.10 -19.12
N PRO A 484 -6.68 1.22 -19.84
CA PRO A 484 -7.42 1.44 -21.07
C PRO A 484 -7.16 0.30 -22.08
N PRO A 485 -8.16 -0.11 -22.88
CA PRO A 485 -7.92 -1.12 -23.91
C PRO A 485 -6.90 -0.58 -24.93
N LYS A 486 -5.74 -1.24 -25.03
CA LYS A 486 -4.51 -0.81 -25.72
C LYS A 486 -3.59 0.20 -24.98
N PHE A 487 -3.74 0.39 -23.66
CA PHE A 487 -2.70 1.11 -22.91
C PHE A 487 -1.45 0.25 -22.74
N GLN A 488 -0.37 0.70 -23.36
CA GLN A 488 0.98 0.19 -23.14
C GLN A 488 1.63 1.02 -22.04
N PHE A 489 2.32 0.35 -21.11
CA PHE A 489 3.06 1.03 -20.05
C PHE A 489 4.26 1.76 -20.67
N THR A 490 4.36 3.07 -20.41
CA THR A 490 5.50 3.89 -20.83
C THR A 490 6.23 4.44 -19.61
N TYR A 491 7.55 4.32 -19.63
CA TYR A 491 8.45 4.83 -18.60
C TYR A 491 9.20 6.08 -19.06
N ALA A 492 8.82 6.60 -20.24
CA ALA A 492 9.34 7.86 -20.76
C ALA A 492 8.94 9.00 -19.82
N LEU A 493 9.94 9.63 -19.21
CA LEU A 493 9.76 10.81 -18.38
C LEU A 493 9.15 11.95 -19.22
N PRO A 494 8.38 12.86 -18.62
CA PRO A 494 8.06 14.12 -19.28
C PRO A 494 9.33 14.96 -19.47
N ASP A 495 9.23 16.09 -20.17
CA ASP A 495 10.28 17.12 -20.19
C ASP A 495 10.64 17.63 -18.79
N ARG A 496 11.88 18.14 -18.63
CA ARG A 496 12.41 18.62 -17.33
C ARG A 496 11.49 19.67 -16.68
N GLU A 497 10.91 20.58 -17.47
CA GLU A 497 10.02 21.65 -16.99
C GLU A 497 8.73 21.07 -16.36
N THR A 498 7.99 20.24 -17.12
CA THR A 498 6.82 19.51 -16.62
C THR A 498 7.15 18.63 -15.42
N ALA A 499 8.32 17.97 -15.42
CA ALA A 499 8.75 17.12 -14.32
C ALA A 499 8.96 17.90 -13.01
N PHE A 500 9.68 19.02 -13.07
CA PHE A 500 9.94 19.85 -11.90
C PHE A 500 8.66 20.51 -11.39
N PHE A 501 7.76 20.97 -12.26
CA PHE A 501 6.41 21.45 -11.87
C PHE A 501 5.62 20.39 -11.08
N LEU A 502 5.67 19.12 -11.51
CA LEU A 502 4.98 18.03 -10.82
C LEU A 502 5.64 17.61 -9.51
N ILE A 503 6.98 17.66 -9.43
CA ILE A 503 7.73 17.38 -8.19
C ILE A 503 7.50 18.50 -7.16
N ASP A 504 7.52 19.76 -7.58
CA ASP A 504 7.22 20.90 -6.71
C ASP A 504 5.78 20.84 -6.19
N SER A 505 4.81 20.58 -7.08
CA SER A 505 3.40 20.34 -6.73
C SER A 505 3.21 19.21 -5.71
N PHE A 506 4.05 18.17 -5.73
CA PHE A 506 4.03 17.10 -4.71
C PHE A 506 4.58 17.60 -3.36
N PHE A 507 5.82 18.11 -3.34
CA PHE A 507 6.50 18.50 -2.10
C PHE A 507 5.79 19.63 -1.36
N SER A 508 5.22 20.59 -2.10
CA SER A 508 4.52 21.74 -1.53
C SER A 508 3.07 21.45 -1.12
N SER A 509 2.52 20.25 -1.39
CA SER A 509 1.12 19.90 -1.07
C SER A 509 0.92 18.92 0.09
N LEU A 510 1.99 18.32 0.61
CA LEU A 510 2.00 17.41 1.75
C LEU A 510 2.88 17.79 2.97
N PRO A 511 3.56 18.97 3.04
CA PRO A 511 4.52 19.23 4.10
C PRO A 511 3.82 19.34 5.47
N GLY A 512 4.29 18.54 6.43
CA GLY A 512 3.68 18.38 7.76
C GLY A 512 2.72 17.18 7.91
N LEU A 513 2.20 16.60 6.82
CA LEU A 513 1.42 15.35 6.86
C LEU A 513 2.22 14.12 6.45
N VAL A 514 3.01 14.24 5.37
CA VAL A 514 3.67 13.08 4.75
C VAL A 514 5.05 13.49 4.24
N LYS A 515 6.09 13.25 5.04
CA LYS A 515 7.49 13.34 4.60
C LYS A 515 7.99 11.93 4.28
N ILE A 516 8.60 11.77 3.11
CA ILE A 516 9.08 10.49 2.56
C ILE A 516 10.51 10.62 2.02
N TYR A 517 10.81 11.78 1.45
CA TYR A 517 12.09 12.16 0.86
C TYR A 517 12.43 13.59 1.25
N ASN A 518 13.72 13.93 1.27
CA ASN A 518 14.18 15.31 1.20
C ASN A 518 14.00 15.86 -0.24
N LYS A 519 13.54 17.12 -0.38
CA LYS A 519 13.20 17.75 -1.67
C LYS A 519 14.43 17.95 -2.56
N GLU A 520 15.51 18.44 -1.98
CA GLU A 520 16.76 18.76 -2.66
C GLU A 520 17.42 17.49 -3.22
N ASN A 521 17.61 16.46 -2.38
CA ASN A 521 18.17 15.17 -2.78
C ASN A 521 17.32 14.47 -3.85
N PHE A 522 15.98 14.58 -3.76
CA PHE A 522 15.09 14.02 -4.78
C PHE A 522 15.20 14.75 -6.12
N LEU A 523 15.31 16.08 -6.12
CA LEU A 523 15.55 16.89 -7.32
C LEU A 523 16.93 16.59 -7.94
N GLN A 524 17.99 16.52 -7.15
CA GLN A 524 19.33 16.17 -7.64
C GLN A 524 19.37 14.78 -8.26
N LYS A 525 18.78 13.76 -7.61
CA LYS A 525 18.67 12.43 -8.21
C LYS A 525 17.80 12.42 -9.47
N THR A 526 16.80 13.30 -9.57
CA THR A 526 16.01 13.49 -10.80
C THR A 526 16.84 14.09 -11.93
N ILE A 527 17.63 15.14 -11.66
CA ILE A 527 18.54 15.77 -12.64
C ILE A 527 19.52 14.72 -13.19
N ASN A 528 20.16 13.94 -12.31
CA ASN A 528 21.12 12.92 -12.69
C ASN A 528 20.53 11.85 -13.64
N ILE A 529 19.25 11.49 -13.50
CA ILE A 529 18.57 10.54 -14.40
C ILE A 529 18.16 11.18 -15.75
N TYR A 530 17.93 12.50 -15.80
CA TYR A 530 17.83 13.23 -17.07
C TYR A 530 19.17 13.42 -17.80
N GLU A 531 20.27 12.97 -17.20
CA GLU A 531 21.63 13.05 -17.75
C GLU A 531 22.20 11.65 -18.01
N ASN A 532 21.83 10.66 -17.18
CA ASN A 532 22.24 9.26 -17.33
C ASN A 532 21.01 8.31 -17.26
N PRO A 533 20.13 8.28 -18.30
CA PRO A 533 18.85 7.57 -18.22
C PRO A 533 18.94 6.04 -18.02
N LEU A 534 20.09 5.43 -18.35
CA LEU A 534 20.33 3.99 -18.21
C LEU A 534 20.82 3.57 -16.81
N GLU A 535 21.23 4.51 -15.94
CA GLU A 535 21.60 4.24 -14.55
C GLU A 535 20.38 4.25 -13.60
N CYS A 536 19.17 4.38 -14.16
CA CYS A 536 17.94 4.52 -13.40
C CYS A 536 17.48 3.19 -12.78
N ASP A 537 17.52 3.11 -11.46
CA ASP A 537 16.91 2.04 -10.66
C ASP A 537 15.37 2.03 -10.80
N THR A 538 14.79 0.83 -10.88
CA THR A 538 13.35 0.61 -11.07
C THR A 538 12.51 1.02 -9.86
N LEU A 539 13.03 0.89 -8.63
CA LEU A 539 12.31 1.33 -7.42
C LEU A 539 12.22 2.85 -7.38
N TRP A 540 13.34 3.55 -7.59
CA TRP A 540 13.35 5.01 -7.66
C TRP A 540 12.50 5.52 -8.84
N LEU A 541 12.52 4.85 -10.00
CA LEU A 541 11.68 5.22 -11.14
C LEU A 541 10.18 5.03 -10.84
N SER A 542 9.80 4.01 -10.06
CA SER A 542 8.44 3.83 -9.54
C SER A 542 8.05 4.96 -8.59
N SER A 543 8.92 5.34 -7.64
CA SER A 543 8.72 6.50 -6.77
C SER A 543 8.55 7.81 -7.54
N LEU A 544 9.36 8.06 -8.57
CA LEU A 544 9.24 9.25 -9.43
C LEU A 544 7.89 9.31 -10.14
N HIS A 545 7.44 8.20 -10.73
CA HIS A 545 6.13 8.12 -11.38
C HIS A 545 4.98 8.32 -10.38
N LEU A 546 5.10 7.86 -9.13
CA LEU A 546 4.13 8.15 -8.07
C LEU A 546 4.14 9.61 -7.63
N VAL A 547 5.31 10.24 -7.50
CA VAL A 547 5.45 11.68 -7.22
C VAL A 547 4.78 12.51 -8.32
N PHE A 548 5.00 12.18 -9.60
CA PHE A 548 4.27 12.82 -10.72
C PHE A 548 2.75 12.59 -10.65
N ALA A 549 2.30 11.38 -10.32
CA ALA A 549 0.89 11.02 -10.24
C ALA A 549 0.16 11.78 -9.12
N ILE A 550 0.80 11.91 -7.95
CA ILE A 550 0.26 12.63 -6.78
C ILE A 550 0.33 14.14 -7.01
N GLY A 551 1.48 14.67 -7.48
CA GLY A 551 1.65 16.09 -7.76
C GLY A 551 0.60 16.63 -8.74
N LEU A 552 0.27 15.88 -9.79
CA LEU A 552 -0.78 16.27 -10.75
C LEU A 552 -2.20 16.30 -10.15
N GLN A 553 -2.47 15.53 -9.10
CA GLN A 553 -3.75 15.51 -8.39
C GLN A 553 -3.81 16.55 -7.26
N LEU A 554 -2.70 16.78 -6.57
CA LEU A 554 -2.59 17.73 -5.45
C LEU A 554 -2.15 19.15 -5.85
N LYS A 555 -1.80 19.41 -7.11
CA LYS A 555 -1.55 20.77 -7.60
C LYS A 555 -2.68 21.73 -7.20
N ARG A 556 -2.31 22.96 -6.90
CA ARG A 556 -3.24 24.04 -6.57
C ARG A 556 -3.82 24.62 -7.86
N GLU A 557 -4.96 25.29 -7.75
CA GLU A 557 -5.53 26.07 -8.85
C GLU A 557 -4.93 27.47 -8.80
N ASN A 558 -3.95 27.76 -9.64
CA ASN A 558 -3.46 29.13 -9.82
C ASN A 558 -4.52 29.93 -10.62
N PRO A 559 -5.13 31.00 -10.05
CA PRO A 559 -6.12 31.81 -10.78
C PRO A 559 -5.48 32.68 -11.89
N SER A 560 -4.16 32.86 -11.86
CA SER A 560 -3.37 33.58 -12.87
C SER A 560 -2.15 32.72 -13.26
N PRO A 561 -2.36 31.62 -14.01
CA PRO A 561 -1.28 30.71 -14.38
C PRO A 561 -0.27 31.41 -15.29
N SER A 562 1.01 31.04 -15.18
CA SER A 562 2.03 31.52 -16.12
C SER A 562 1.78 30.95 -17.53
N PRO A 563 2.34 31.54 -18.60
CA PRO A 563 2.25 30.97 -19.94
C PRO A 563 2.85 29.55 -20.02
N SER A 564 3.94 29.30 -19.28
CA SER A 564 4.57 27.98 -19.11
C SER A 564 3.64 27.01 -18.37
N GLU A 565 3.11 27.40 -17.20
CA GLU A 565 2.17 26.60 -16.41
C GLU A 565 0.92 26.23 -17.22
N THR A 566 0.38 27.17 -17.99
CA THR A 566 -0.75 26.95 -18.90
C THR A 566 -0.40 25.90 -19.95
N HIS A 567 0.75 26.03 -20.63
CA HIS A 567 1.20 25.08 -21.64
C HIS A 567 1.43 23.67 -21.06
N ILE A 568 2.04 23.55 -19.88
CA ILE A 568 2.24 22.30 -19.16
C ILE A 568 0.88 21.64 -18.85
N LEU A 569 -0.09 22.41 -18.35
CA LEU A 569 -1.42 21.91 -18.02
C LEU A 569 -2.22 21.47 -19.25
N GLU A 570 -2.18 22.22 -20.35
CA GLU A 570 -2.76 21.81 -21.65
C GLU A 570 -2.13 20.52 -22.17
N LYS A 571 -0.80 20.43 -22.14
CA LYS A 571 -0.03 19.24 -22.55
C LYS A 571 -0.43 18.00 -21.75
N LEU A 572 -0.57 18.13 -20.43
CA LEU A 572 -1.03 17.06 -19.54
C LEU A 572 -2.51 16.69 -19.72
N GLN A 573 -3.37 17.62 -20.17
CA GLN A 573 -4.78 17.39 -20.47
C GLN A 573 -5.03 16.81 -21.88
N SER A 574 -4.12 17.02 -22.84
CA SER A 574 -4.28 16.68 -24.27
C SER A 574 -4.42 15.20 -24.62
N HIS A 575 -4.36 14.29 -23.63
CA HIS A 575 -4.33 12.84 -23.82
C HIS A 575 -5.67 12.17 -23.50
N SER A 576 -6.00 11.09 -24.19
CA SER A 576 -7.23 10.30 -24.02
C SER A 576 -7.21 9.39 -22.77
N GLY A 577 -7.03 9.98 -21.60
CA GLY A 577 -7.05 9.31 -20.29
C GLY A 577 -6.51 10.23 -19.18
N SER A 578 -6.81 9.91 -17.91
CA SER A 578 -6.27 10.67 -16.78
C SER A 578 -4.75 10.51 -16.70
N ARG A 579 -3.98 11.56 -17.01
CA ARG A 579 -2.51 11.47 -17.06
C ARG A 579 -1.87 11.05 -15.72
N SER A 580 -2.50 11.38 -14.59
CA SER A 580 -2.08 10.88 -13.27
C SER A 580 -2.37 9.39 -13.05
N GLU A 581 -3.43 8.85 -13.65
CA GLU A 581 -3.69 7.40 -13.68
C GLU A 581 -2.67 6.67 -14.56
N LEU A 582 -2.24 7.27 -15.69
CA LEU A 582 -1.19 6.69 -16.53
C LEU A 582 0.16 6.63 -15.79
N PHE A 583 0.56 7.70 -15.10
CA PHE A 583 1.77 7.71 -14.26
C PHE A 583 1.69 6.64 -13.15
N TYR A 584 0.57 6.53 -12.44
CA TYR A 584 0.36 5.48 -11.43
C TYR A 584 0.43 4.06 -12.02
N LEU A 585 -0.16 3.84 -13.21
CA LEU A 585 -0.12 2.54 -13.87
C LEU A 585 1.32 2.15 -14.25
N SER A 586 2.12 3.08 -14.77
CA SER A 586 3.55 2.86 -15.01
C SER A 586 4.32 2.57 -13.71
N ALA A 587 4.09 3.33 -12.63
CA ALA A 587 4.70 3.06 -11.33
C ALA A 587 4.35 1.66 -10.78
N LYS A 588 3.07 1.24 -10.92
CA LYS A 588 2.62 -0.09 -10.51
C LYS A 588 3.29 -1.19 -11.33
N HIS A 589 3.54 -0.97 -12.62
CA HIS A 589 4.22 -1.97 -13.46
C HIS A 589 5.72 -2.09 -13.12
N LEU A 590 6.37 -0.97 -12.78
CA LEU A 590 7.79 -0.96 -12.37
C LEU A 590 8.05 -1.68 -11.05
N HIS A 591 7.02 -1.82 -10.20
CA HIS A 591 7.09 -2.47 -8.89
C HIS A 591 5.67 -2.77 -8.39
N ASP A 592 5.22 -4.03 -8.41
CA ASP A 592 3.96 -4.40 -7.75
C ASP A 592 4.15 -4.41 -6.22
N ALA A 593 3.05 -4.36 -5.47
CA ALA A 593 3.10 -4.36 -4.01
C ALA A 593 3.43 -5.75 -3.42
N VAL A 594 3.48 -6.81 -4.24
CA VAL A 594 3.97 -8.13 -3.85
C VAL A 594 5.51 -8.13 -3.91
N ASP A 595 6.08 -7.68 -5.02
CA ASP A 595 7.53 -7.56 -5.22
C ASP A 595 8.21 -6.78 -4.08
N GLY A 596 7.57 -5.69 -3.62
CA GLY A 596 8.04 -4.90 -2.49
C GLY A 596 8.12 -5.63 -1.13
N PHE A 597 7.41 -6.74 -0.95
CA PHE A 597 7.60 -7.64 0.20
C PHE A 597 8.72 -8.66 -0.01
N GLU A 598 9.01 -9.06 -1.26
CA GLU A 598 10.11 -10.00 -1.58
C GLU A 598 11.48 -9.30 -1.62
N GLU A 599 11.52 -8.04 -2.05
CA GLU A 599 12.75 -7.22 -2.09
C GLU A 599 13.06 -6.54 -0.75
N GLY A 600 12.05 -6.33 0.09
CA GLY A 600 12.22 -6.08 1.53
C GLY A 600 12.78 -4.71 1.96
N GLY A 601 13.19 -3.83 1.05
CA GLY A 601 13.93 -2.59 1.38
C GLY A 601 13.08 -1.38 1.80
N LEU A 602 13.74 -0.34 2.36
CA LEU A 602 13.10 0.91 2.77
C LEU A 602 12.38 1.62 1.60
N THR A 603 12.96 1.59 0.39
CA THR A 603 12.33 2.17 -0.80
C THR A 603 10.97 1.54 -1.10
N SER A 604 10.78 0.24 -0.84
CA SER A 604 9.48 -0.43 -0.93
C SER A 604 8.48 0.11 0.10
N VAL A 605 8.92 0.42 1.34
CA VAL A 605 8.07 1.11 2.33
C VAL A 605 7.65 2.49 1.82
N GLN A 606 8.60 3.28 1.32
CA GLN A 606 8.34 4.61 0.74
C GLN A 606 7.36 4.53 -0.44
N ILE A 607 7.53 3.56 -1.35
CA ILE A 607 6.62 3.32 -2.48
C ILE A 607 5.23 2.89 -2.01
N LEU A 608 5.10 2.07 -0.95
CA LEU A 608 3.80 1.68 -0.39
C LEU A 608 3.09 2.86 0.32
N ILE A 609 3.83 3.79 0.93
CA ILE A 609 3.27 5.05 1.46
C ILE A 609 2.81 5.96 0.30
N LEU A 610 3.62 6.11 -0.76
CA LEU A 610 3.21 6.85 -1.96
C LEU A 610 1.96 6.23 -2.62
N LYS A 611 1.91 4.91 -2.79
CA LYS A 611 0.72 4.17 -3.27
C LYS A 611 -0.49 4.41 -2.36
N THR A 612 -0.30 4.53 -1.05
CA THR A 612 -1.36 4.89 -0.08
C THR A 612 -1.90 6.29 -0.37
N VAL A 613 -1.04 7.31 -0.46
CA VAL A 613 -1.44 8.70 -0.75
C VAL A 613 -2.17 8.79 -2.09
N TYR A 614 -1.63 8.18 -3.14
CA TYR A 614 -2.26 8.18 -4.46
C TYR A 614 -3.63 7.46 -4.48
N MET A 615 -3.80 6.36 -3.73
CA MET A 615 -5.12 5.73 -3.61
C MET A 615 -6.14 6.62 -2.87
N LEU A 616 -5.71 7.52 -1.99
CA LEU A 616 -6.61 8.45 -1.30
C LEU A 616 -7.09 9.56 -2.23
N THR A 617 -6.19 10.23 -2.95
CA THR A 617 -6.48 11.26 -3.97
C THR A 617 -7.26 10.71 -5.17
N ALA A 618 -7.14 9.41 -5.45
CA ALA A 618 -7.95 8.70 -6.44
C ALA A 618 -9.33 8.22 -5.92
N ALA A 619 -9.69 8.51 -4.66
CA ALA A 619 -10.93 8.04 -4.00
C ALA A 619 -11.08 6.50 -3.91
N LYS A 620 -10.03 5.81 -3.43
CA LYS A 620 -9.92 4.35 -3.28
C LYS A 620 -9.43 3.95 -1.88
N ARG A 621 -10.19 4.34 -0.87
CA ARG A 621 -9.81 4.28 0.56
C ARG A 621 -9.52 2.86 1.06
N ASN A 622 -10.23 1.85 0.58
CA ASN A 622 -9.94 0.45 0.91
C ASN A 622 -8.60 0.00 0.31
N SER A 623 -8.27 0.49 -0.89
CA SER A 623 -6.98 0.23 -1.54
C SER A 623 -5.84 0.96 -0.81
N ALA A 624 -6.07 2.19 -0.36
CA ALA A 624 -5.13 2.95 0.48
C ALA A 624 -4.85 2.25 1.82
N TRP A 625 -5.90 1.85 2.55
CA TRP A 625 -5.77 1.14 3.83
C TRP A 625 -4.99 -0.18 3.68
N ALA A 626 -5.19 -0.90 2.58
CA ALA A 626 -4.41 -2.09 2.25
C ALA A 626 -2.92 -1.77 2.05
N PHE A 627 -2.56 -0.82 1.18
CA PHE A 627 -1.15 -0.45 0.97
C PHE A 627 -0.47 0.11 2.22
N LEU A 628 -1.21 0.82 3.09
CA LEU A 628 -0.69 1.27 4.37
C LEU A 628 -0.42 0.11 5.33
N GLY A 629 -1.35 -0.84 5.45
CA GLY A 629 -1.15 -2.07 6.23
C GLY A 629 0.01 -2.92 5.69
N MET A 630 0.29 -2.85 4.39
CA MET A 630 1.47 -3.47 3.77
C MET A 630 2.76 -2.73 4.16
N ALA A 631 2.80 -1.40 4.03
CA ALA A 631 3.94 -0.56 4.44
C ALA A 631 4.31 -0.78 5.92
N VAL A 632 3.31 -0.81 6.79
CA VAL A 632 3.47 -1.05 8.23
C VAL A 632 4.10 -2.40 8.53
N ARG A 633 3.61 -3.48 7.92
CA ARG A 633 4.17 -4.83 8.13
C ARG A 633 5.61 -4.93 7.63
N LEU A 634 5.94 -4.25 6.53
CA LEU A 634 7.31 -4.19 6.03
C LEU A 634 8.22 -3.37 6.94
N ALA A 635 7.75 -2.25 7.50
CA ALA A 635 8.47 -1.46 8.51
C ALA A 635 8.67 -2.24 9.83
N TYR A 636 7.73 -3.13 10.20
CA TYR A 636 7.93 -4.08 11.29
C TYR A 636 9.02 -5.11 10.96
N ALA A 637 8.99 -5.72 9.76
CA ALA A 637 9.99 -6.69 9.32
C ALA A 637 11.41 -6.10 9.20
N LEU A 638 11.53 -4.85 8.76
CA LEU A 638 12.78 -4.09 8.68
C LEU A 638 13.32 -3.64 10.05
N GLY A 639 12.58 -3.81 11.14
CA GLY A 639 13.00 -3.36 12.47
C GLY A 639 12.95 -1.85 12.70
N ILE A 640 12.72 -1.01 11.68
CA ILE A 640 12.74 0.46 11.75
C ILE A 640 11.70 1.08 12.70
N HIS A 641 10.73 0.29 13.16
CA HIS A 641 9.85 0.63 14.28
C HIS A 641 10.57 0.69 15.65
N LYS A 642 11.85 0.30 15.74
CA LYS A 642 12.68 0.37 16.95
C LYS A 642 13.72 1.46 16.82
N GLU A 643 13.83 2.31 17.84
CA GLU A 643 14.82 3.40 17.96
C GLU A 643 16.26 2.90 17.72
N THR A 644 16.60 1.73 18.28
CA THR A 644 17.91 1.07 18.14
C THR A 644 18.20 0.47 16.76
N THR A 645 17.24 0.47 15.83
CA THR A 645 17.42 0.07 14.43
C THR A 645 17.29 1.27 13.50
N PHE A 646 16.33 2.15 13.77
CA PHE A 646 16.13 3.43 13.06
C PHE A 646 17.37 4.32 13.08
N SER A 647 18.08 4.39 14.22
CA SER A 647 19.34 5.14 14.37
C SER A 647 20.53 4.62 13.56
N PHE A 648 20.44 3.44 12.92
CA PHE A 648 21.44 2.94 11.97
C PHE A 648 21.13 3.28 10.50
N LEU A 649 19.97 3.86 10.18
CA LEU A 649 19.67 4.36 8.84
C LEU A 649 20.52 5.61 8.52
N PRO A 650 20.83 5.90 7.25
CA PRO A 650 21.31 7.21 6.81
C PRO A 650 20.38 8.34 7.31
N PRO A 651 20.89 9.54 7.67
CA PRO A 651 20.04 10.65 8.12
C PRO A 651 18.91 10.99 7.14
N ASP A 652 19.24 10.94 5.84
CA ASP A 652 18.35 11.10 4.68
C ASP A 652 17.14 10.15 4.67
N GLU A 653 17.24 9.02 5.38
CA GLU A 653 16.28 7.92 5.45
C GLU A 653 15.52 7.89 6.78
N GLN A 654 15.90 8.71 7.78
CA GLN A 654 15.29 8.78 9.11
C GLN A 654 14.04 9.68 9.19
N GLU A 655 13.46 10.12 8.07
CA GLU A 655 12.37 11.12 8.07
C GLU A 655 10.92 10.56 7.90
N ALA A 656 10.74 9.24 7.86
CA ALA A 656 9.47 8.62 7.41
C ALA A 656 8.54 8.10 8.54
N SER A 657 7.44 8.82 8.83
CA SER A 657 6.35 8.42 9.76
C SER A 657 5.14 9.36 9.59
N PHE A 658 3.86 9.06 9.85
CA PHE A 658 3.06 7.81 9.81
C PHE A 658 1.57 8.22 9.61
N LEU A 659 0.72 7.38 9.00
CA LEU A 659 -0.56 7.83 8.42
C LEU A 659 -1.89 7.25 8.98
N ALA A 660 -1.90 6.20 9.81
CA ALA A 660 -3.13 5.40 9.97
C ALA A 660 -4.31 6.10 10.69
N ALA A 661 -4.03 6.94 11.70
CA ALA A 661 -5.06 7.54 12.56
C ALA A 661 -6.07 8.41 11.79
N SER A 662 -5.67 9.01 10.67
CA SER A 662 -6.47 9.94 9.87
C SER A 662 -7.66 9.31 9.12
N PHE A 663 -7.83 7.98 9.13
CA PHE A 663 -8.76 7.28 8.22
C PHE A 663 -10.02 6.67 8.86
N GLY A 664 -10.23 6.82 10.18
CA GLY A 664 -11.42 6.26 10.85
C GLY A 664 -11.47 4.72 10.77
N ARG A 665 -10.31 4.08 10.97
CA ARG A 665 -10.08 2.64 10.92
C ARG A 665 -9.36 2.20 12.22
N PRO A 666 -9.46 0.93 12.64
CA PRO A 666 -8.60 0.40 13.69
C PRO A 666 -7.13 0.58 13.30
N ASN A 667 -6.29 0.95 14.27
CA ASN A 667 -4.88 1.23 14.01
C ASN A 667 -4.07 -0.05 13.76
N ALA A 668 -3.09 0.04 12.85
CA ALA A 668 -2.19 -1.05 12.49
C ALA A 668 -0.83 -0.98 13.22
N ILE A 669 -0.63 0.06 14.03
CA ILE A 669 0.52 0.30 14.91
C ILE A 669 -0.06 0.70 16.27
N ASP A 670 0.41 0.06 17.34
CA ASP A 670 0.29 0.59 18.71
C ASP A 670 1.38 1.66 18.88
N HIS A 671 1.02 2.88 19.27
CA HIS A 671 1.96 3.99 19.42
C HIS A 671 3.16 3.68 20.34
N LYS A 672 3.00 2.76 21.30
CA LYS A 672 4.07 2.31 22.22
C LYS A 672 5.17 1.51 21.52
N ASN A 673 4.89 1.01 20.33
CA ASN A 673 5.78 0.21 19.49
C ASN A 673 6.31 1.00 18.27
N ALA A 674 6.16 2.33 18.25
CA ALA A 674 6.68 3.21 17.21
C ALA A 674 7.94 3.95 17.71
N ALA A 675 9.04 3.81 16.96
CA ALA A 675 10.23 4.63 17.17
C ALA A 675 9.89 6.11 17.01
N TYR A 676 10.17 6.89 18.04
CA TYR A 676 9.99 8.34 18.07
C TYR A 676 11.25 8.95 18.68
N ILE A 677 12.14 9.45 17.81
CA ILE A 677 13.32 10.21 18.20
C ILE A 677 12.89 11.68 18.27
N GLU A 678 13.03 12.33 19.43
CA GLU A 678 12.91 13.79 19.49
C GLU A 678 14.08 14.40 18.70
N PRO A 679 13.85 15.37 17.79
CA PRO A 679 14.92 15.95 17.00
C PRO A 679 15.95 16.61 17.93
N ASP A 680 17.20 16.14 17.86
CA ASP A 680 18.29 16.56 18.74
C ASP A 680 18.40 18.11 18.75
N PRO A 681 18.35 18.78 19.92
CA PRO A 681 18.45 20.24 20.03
C PRO A 681 19.71 20.87 19.40
N SER A 682 20.74 20.08 19.08
CA SER A 682 21.95 20.50 18.37
C SER A 682 21.83 20.51 16.84
N VAL A 683 20.74 20.00 16.26
CA VAL A 683 20.52 19.97 14.80
C VAL A 683 20.39 21.39 14.23
N VAL A 684 21.38 21.77 13.42
CA VAL A 684 21.40 23.05 12.70
C VAL A 684 20.60 22.91 11.40
N TYR A 685 19.34 23.33 11.42
CA TYR A 685 18.50 23.43 10.23
C TYR A 685 19.08 24.40 9.21
N GLN A 686 19.16 23.98 7.94
CA GLN A 686 19.75 24.79 6.85
C GLN A 686 18.91 26.04 6.51
N SER A 687 17.62 26.05 6.83
CA SER A 687 16.73 27.21 6.66
C SER A 687 15.62 27.24 7.72
N GLU A 688 15.01 28.42 7.93
CA GLU A 688 13.81 28.56 8.76
C GLU A 688 12.62 27.75 8.22
N HIS A 689 12.55 27.56 6.90
CA HIS A 689 11.50 26.78 6.24
C HIS A 689 11.65 25.28 6.56
N SER A 690 12.86 24.73 6.45
CA SER A 690 13.17 23.35 6.85
C SER A 690 12.81 23.10 8.32
N LYS A 691 13.06 24.09 9.21
CA LYS A 691 12.65 24.02 10.61
C LYS A 691 11.12 24.10 10.79
N PHE A 692 10.42 24.90 9.98
CA PHE A 692 8.95 24.95 9.98
C PHE A 692 8.34 23.60 9.58
N GLU A 693 8.88 22.92 8.57
CA GLU A 693 8.42 21.58 8.17
C GLU A 693 8.70 20.51 9.23
N ALA A 694 9.86 20.57 9.90
CA ALA A 694 10.18 19.65 10.99
C ALA A 694 9.26 19.85 12.21
N ASP A 695 9.07 21.10 12.65
CA ASP A 695 8.12 21.45 13.73
C ASP A 695 6.68 21.01 13.37
N ALA A 696 6.30 21.11 12.08
CA ALA A 696 5.00 20.71 11.57
C ALA A 696 4.77 19.19 11.60
N LEU A 697 5.76 18.41 11.15
CA LEU A 697 5.72 16.94 11.22
C LEU A 697 5.74 16.44 12.68
N LEU A 698 6.51 17.09 13.55
CA LEU A 698 6.54 16.79 14.98
C LEU A 698 5.17 17.02 15.64
N ALA A 699 4.50 18.11 15.27
CA ALA A 699 3.15 18.42 15.74
C ALA A 699 2.12 17.39 15.26
N SER A 700 2.17 16.96 13.99
CA SER A 700 1.23 15.98 13.41
C SER A 700 1.43 14.56 13.96
N VAL A 701 2.65 14.17 14.31
CA VAL A 701 2.93 12.93 15.07
C VAL A 701 2.35 13.04 16.49
N LYS A 702 2.63 14.12 17.23
CA LYS A 702 2.18 14.28 18.64
C LYS A 702 0.66 14.40 18.81
N ILE A 703 -0.09 14.86 17.80
CA ILE A 703 -1.57 14.86 17.83
C ILE A 703 -2.15 13.50 17.43
N SER A 704 -1.43 12.71 16.61
CA SER A 704 -1.90 11.41 16.13
C SER A 704 -1.88 10.32 17.20
N SER A 705 -1.00 10.41 18.20
CA SER A 705 -1.06 9.54 19.39
C SER A 705 -2.28 9.83 20.27
N ILE A 706 -2.70 11.10 20.38
CA ILE A 706 -3.95 11.48 21.08
C ILE A 706 -5.18 10.94 20.31
N LEU A 707 -5.14 10.89 18.97
CA LEU A 707 -6.17 10.21 18.17
C LEU A 707 -6.19 8.69 18.41
N ASP A 708 -5.04 8.04 18.51
CA ASP A 708 -4.93 6.61 18.82
C ASP A 708 -5.51 6.30 20.22
N GLU A 709 -5.18 7.13 21.23
CA GLU A 709 -5.73 7.00 22.58
C GLU A 709 -7.27 7.16 22.60
N ILE A 710 -7.84 8.06 21.79
CA ILE A 710 -9.30 8.14 21.59
C ILE A 710 -9.87 6.86 20.98
N LEU A 711 -9.24 6.33 19.92
CA LEU A 711 -9.72 5.12 19.25
C LEU A 711 -9.71 3.93 20.24
N ASN A 712 -8.60 3.72 20.93
CA ASN A 712 -8.38 2.60 21.85
C ASN A 712 -9.22 2.68 23.15
N ARG A 713 -9.39 3.87 23.75
CA ARG A 713 -10.14 4.01 25.02
C ARG A 713 -11.64 4.20 24.85
N ILE A 714 -12.08 4.81 23.75
CA ILE A 714 -13.48 5.19 23.56
C ILE A 714 -14.16 4.27 22.54
N TYR A 715 -13.63 4.15 21.33
CA TYR A 715 -14.30 3.44 20.24
C TYR A 715 -14.16 1.92 20.34
N ASP A 716 -12.96 1.39 20.55
CA ASP A 716 -12.74 -0.06 20.63
C ASP A 716 -13.36 -0.67 21.91
N LYS A 717 -13.42 0.10 23.00
CA LYS A 717 -14.12 -0.29 24.24
C LYS A 717 -15.63 0.00 24.20
N ARG A 718 -16.12 0.73 23.19
CA ARG A 718 -17.52 1.21 23.05
C ARG A 718 -18.08 1.94 24.27
N ARG A 719 -17.25 2.54 25.11
CA ARG A 719 -17.65 3.24 26.34
C ARG A 719 -17.02 4.63 26.42
N ILE A 720 -17.75 5.58 26.99
CA ILE A 720 -17.24 6.91 27.26
C ILE A 720 -17.67 7.38 28.66
N SER A 721 -16.74 8.04 29.37
CA SER A 721 -16.94 8.50 30.75
C SER A 721 -16.37 9.91 30.91
N LYS A 722 -16.96 10.72 31.82
CA LYS A 722 -16.54 12.10 32.06
C LYS A 722 -15.06 12.22 32.46
N SER A 723 -14.53 11.24 33.18
CA SER A 723 -13.11 11.16 33.56
C SER A 723 -12.19 10.90 32.35
N THR A 724 -12.58 10.02 31.42
CA THR A 724 -11.85 9.79 30.17
C THR A 724 -11.83 11.03 29.29
N VAL A 725 -12.96 11.73 29.16
CA VAL A 725 -13.02 13.00 28.42
C VAL A 725 -12.13 14.07 29.06
N ARG A 726 -12.13 14.19 30.39
CA ARG A 726 -11.26 15.13 31.13
C ARG A 726 -9.77 14.83 30.95
N SER A 727 -9.36 13.56 30.96
CA SER A 727 -7.99 13.11 30.64
C SER A 727 -7.55 13.61 29.27
N ILE A 728 -8.25 13.17 28.22
CA ILE A 728 -7.86 13.42 26.83
C ILE A 728 -7.97 14.92 26.48
N SER A 729 -8.92 15.65 27.11
CA SER A 729 -9.00 17.11 26.96
C SER A 729 -7.79 17.85 27.56
N ALA A 730 -7.18 17.34 28.63
CA ALA A 730 -5.95 17.90 29.20
C ALA A 730 -4.75 17.64 28.28
N GLU A 731 -4.71 16.49 27.61
CA GLU A 731 -3.70 16.12 26.62
C GLU A 731 -3.77 17.05 25.39
N PHE A 732 -4.97 17.28 24.83
CA PHE A 732 -5.18 18.30 23.78
C PHE A 732 -4.79 19.72 24.21
N TYR A 733 -5.10 20.11 25.46
CA TYR A 733 -4.75 21.42 25.99
C TYR A 733 -3.22 21.61 26.08
N GLN A 734 -2.50 20.60 26.58
CA GLN A 734 -1.05 20.64 26.68
C GLN A 734 -0.39 20.62 25.29
N TRP A 735 -0.86 19.78 24.36
CA TRP A 735 -0.39 19.80 22.96
C TRP A 735 -0.58 21.17 22.30
N LYS A 736 -1.75 21.81 22.48
CA LYS A 736 -2.02 23.15 21.92
C LYS A 736 -1.13 24.24 22.52
N LYS A 737 -0.77 24.11 23.81
CA LYS A 737 0.13 25.03 24.51
C LYS A 737 1.58 24.88 24.03
N ASP A 738 2.00 23.66 23.70
CA ASP A 738 3.35 23.36 23.21
C ASP A 738 3.49 23.59 21.68
N LEU A 739 2.38 23.67 20.94
CA LEU A 739 2.36 23.95 19.51
C LEU A 739 2.95 25.34 19.19
N PRO A 740 4.07 25.43 18.42
CA PRO A 740 4.69 26.70 18.06
C PRO A 740 3.71 27.71 17.45
N GLN A 741 3.79 28.98 17.85
CA GLN A 741 2.87 30.04 17.43
C GLN A 741 2.69 30.12 15.90
N LYS A 742 3.76 29.90 15.13
CA LYS A 742 3.77 29.86 13.66
C LYS A 742 2.92 28.75 13.03
N LEU A 743 2.51 27.73 13.80
CA LEU A 743 1.67 26.60 13.37
C LEU A 743 0.23 26.71 13.87
N GLN A 744 -0.11 27.69 14.71
CA GLN A 744 -1.47 27.88 15.24
C GLN A 744 -2.39 28.54 14.19
N TRP A 745 -3.60 28.02 13.98
CA TRP A 745 -4.50 28.44 12.90
C TRP A 745 -4.82 29.95 12.87
N GLN A 746 -4.83 30.63 14.01
CA GLN A 746 -5.04 32.08 14.07
C GLN A 746 -3.99 32.84 13.24
N ASN A 747 -2.76 32.30 13.15
CA ASN A 747 -1.64 32.87 12.41
C ASN A 747 -1.56 32.41 10.94
N ILE A 748 -2.59 31.72 10.43
CA ILE A 748 -2.83 31.64 8.97
C ILE A 748 -2.89 33.07 8.39
N SER A 749 -3.40 34.03 9.17
CA SER A 749 -3.59 35.42 8.76
C SER A 749 -2.30 36.26 8.58
N THR A 750 -1.21 36.00 9.30
CA THR A 750 -0.23 37.06 9.65
C THR A 750 1.19 37.00 9.08
N HIS A 751 1.85 35.83 8.94
CA HIS A 751 3.34 35.80 8.97
C HIS A 751 4.12 35.19 7.80
N TRP A 752 3.52 34.53 6.81
CA TRP A 752 4.27 33.99 5.65
C TRP A 752 3.63 34.41 4.32
N LYS A 753 4.45 34.86 3.36
CA LYS A 753 3.98 35.29 2.02
C LYS A 753 3.85 34.15 0.99
N GLY A 754 4.13 32.91 1.38
CA GLY A 754 4.00 31.72 0.53
C GLY A 754 2.75 30.90 0.88
N SER A 755 2.08 30.36 -0.14
CA SER A 755 0.86 29.55 0.01
C SER A 755 1.10 28.18 0.67
N ASP A 756 2.32 27.66 0.59
CA ASP A 756 2.77 26.38 1.19
C ASP A 756 2.53 26.33 2.70
N ALA A 757 3.00 27.34 3.43
CA ALA A 757 2.88 27.40 4.89
C ALA A 757 1.41 27.40 5.35
N ALA A 758 0.50 28.00 4.57
CA ALA A 758 -0.93 28.05 4.88
C ALA A 758 -1.61 26.67 4.75
N LEU A 759 -1.12 25.80 3.85
CA LEU A 759 -1.64 24.44 3.71
C LEU A 759 -1.15 23.53 4.84
N THR A 760 0.14 23.60 5.19
CA THR A 760 0.71 22.93 6.38
C THR A 760 0.00 23.34 7.67
N GLN A 761 -0.17 24.64 7.90
CA GLN A 761 -0.94 25.17 9.04
C GLN A 761 -2.36 24.61 9.06
N LEU A 762 -3.05 24.61 7.92
CA LEU A 762 -4.40 24.08 7.80
C LEU A 762 -4.43 22.59 8.21
N HIS A 763 -3.60 21.75 7.60
CA HIS A 763 -3.57 20.31 7.88
C HIS A 763 -3.40 19.99 9.36
N ILE A 764 -2.41 20.58 10.04
CA ILE A 764 -2.13 20.34 11.47
C ILE A 764 -3.35 20.68 12.34
N ASN A 765 -3.96 21.84 12.11
CA ASN A 765 -5.09 22.29 12.92
C ASN A 765 -6.36 21.50 12.59
N LEU A 766 -6.51 20.98 11.37
CA LEU A 766 -7.61 20.07 11.03
C LEU A 766 -7.51 18.72 11.75
N ILE A 767 -6.31 18.18 11.97
CA ILE A 767 -6.16 16.97 12.81
C ILE A 767 -6.63 17.27 14.25
N TYR A 768 -6.19 18.40 14.81
CA TYR A 768 -6.59 18.85 16.15
C TYR A 768 -8.11 19.03 16.28
N PHE A 769 -8.75 19.76 15.36
CA PHE A 769 -10.21 19.94 15.39
C PHE A 769 -10.96 18.61 15.17
N HIS A 770 -10.46 17.73 14.29
CA HIS A 770 -11.05 16.42 14.08
C HIS A 770 -10.96 15.54 15.32
N GLY A 771 -9.87 15.63 16.10
CA GLY A 771 -9.72 14.94 17.38
C GLY A 771 -10.76 15.36 18.42
N ILE A 772 -11.02 16.66 18.55
CA ILE A 772 -12.08 17.16 19.45
C ILE A 772 -13.46 16.72 18.95
N ILE A 773 -13.72 16.77 17.64
CA ILE A 773 -14.96 16.23 17.06
C ILE A 773 -15.11 14.73 17.37
N LEU A 774 -14.04 13.93 17.19
CA LEU A 774 -14.06 12.49 17.41
C LEU A 774 -14.30 12.13 18.89
N LEU A 775 -13.73 12.91 19.82
CA LEU A 775 -13.95 12.78 21.27
C LEU A 775 -15.37 13.20 21.70
N MET A 776 -15.89 14.32 21.18
CA MET A 776 -17.10 14.97 21.72
C MET A 776 -18.41 14.60 21.00
N ARG A 777 -18.36 14.12 19.75
CA ARG A 777 -19.57 13.79 18.96
C ARG A 777 -20.52 12.72 19.55
N PRO A 778 -20.12 11.76 20.43
CA PRO A 778 -21.08 10.83 21.03
C PRO A 778 -22.12 11.57 21.91
N PHE A 779 -21.69 12.58 22.65
CA PHE A 779 -22.56 13.43 23.46
C PHE A 779 -23.55 14.20 22.60
N LEU A 780 -23.07 14.82 21.51
CA LEU A 780 -23.92 15.53 20.56
C LEU A 780 -24.97 14.61 19.94
N LEU A 781 -24.61 13.36 19.61
CA LEU A 781 -25.57 12.39 19.05
C LEU A 781 -26.66 12.03 20.06
N SER A 782 -26.30 11.73 21.32
CA SER A 782 -27.28 11.48 22.40
C SER A 782 -28.23 12.67 22.62
N GLN A 783 -27.70 13.89 22.64
CA GLN A 783 -28.51 15.10 22.80
C GLN A 783 -29.46 15.36 21.62
N VAL A 784 -29.00 15.15 20.38
CA VAL A 784 -29.85 15.25 19.18
C VAL A 784 -30.98 14.22 19.23
N THR A 785 -30.71 12.97 19.64
CA THR A 785 -31.73 11.92 19.72
C THR A 785 -32.80 12.26 20.76
N HIS A 786 -32.44 12.52 22.02
CA HIS A 786 -33.41 12.84 23.07
C HIS A 786 -34.24 14.11 22.78
N TYR A 787 -33.66 15.09 22.08
CA TYR A 787 -34.38 16.28 21.64
C TYR A 787 -35.46 15.99 20.57
N LEU A 788 -35.22 14.99 19.72
CA LEU A 788 -36.19 14.55 18.71
C LEU A 788 -37.26 13.63 19.33
N GLU A 789 -36.88 12.70 20.20
CA GLU A 789 -37.79 11.80 20.94
C GLU A 789 -38.79 12.58 21.81
N SER A 790 -38.31 13.56 22.56
CA SER A 790 -39.16 14.43 23.40
C SER A 790 -40.11 15.29 22.57
N LYS A 791 -39.69 15.76 21.38
CA LYS A 791 -40.56 16.46 20.44
C LYS A 791 -41.64 15.58 19.80
N ALA A 792 -41.32 14.33 19.46
CA ALA A 792 -42.31 13.38 18.96
C ALA A 792 -43.37 13.08 20.03
N SER A 793 -42.92 12.81 21.26
CA SER A 793 -43.77 12.52 22.42
C SER A 793 -44.76 13.67 22.73
N ALA A 794 -44.34 14.93 22.55
CA ALA A 794 -45.17 16.11 22.77
C ALA A 794 -46.35 16.26 21.76
N THR A 795 -46.37 15.49 20.68
CA THR A 795 -47.45 15.48 19.67
C THR A 795 -48.50 14.37 19.86
N SER A 796 -48.36 13.54 20.91
CA SER A 796 -49.33 12.52 21.31
C SER A 796 -49.90 12.82 22.70
N SER A 797 -51.23 12.81 22.83
CA SER A 797 -51.95 13.53 23.88
C SER A 797 -51.93 12.94 25.31
N GLU A 798 -52.08 13.86 26.27
CA GLU A 798 -52.70 13.69 27.61
C GLU A 798 -52.02 12.87 28.72
N THR A 799 -51.66 13.59 29.79
CA THR A 799 -51.54 13.11 31.20
C THR A 799 -50.56 11.96 31.50
N GLN A 800 -49.28 12.31 31.50
CA GLN A 800 -48.35 11.89 32.56
C GLN A 800 -47.39 13.04 32.87
N GLN A 801 -46.73 13.01 34.04
CA GLN A 801 -45.70 14.01 34.34
C GLN A 801 -44.52 13.78 33.40
N ALA A 802 -44.29 14.72 32.50
CA ALA A 802 -43.06 14.77 31.73
C ALA A 802 -41.93 15.18 32.67
N ASP A 803 -41.11 14.22 33.09
CA ASP A 803 -39.80 14.50 33.68
C ASP A 803 -39.01 15.30 32.64
N THR A 804 -38.83 16.59 32.89
CA THR A 804 -38.06 17.47 32.03
C THR A 804 -36.61 17.02 32.06
N PHE A 805 -36.15 16.37 30.99
CA PHE A 805 -34.77 15.92 30.83
C PHE A 805 -33.82 17.11 30.72
N GLU A 806 -33.47 17.68 31.88
CA GLU A 806 -32.53 18.78 32.00
C GLU A 806 -31.11 18.22 31.92
N ALA A 807 -30.62 18.09 30.68
CA ALA A 807 -29.33 17.49 30.40
C ALA A 807 -28.19 18.20 31.18
N ASP A 808 -27.29 17.38 31.72
CA ASP A 808 -26.12 17.78 32.49
C ASP A 808 -25.25 18.82 31.75
N GLU A 809 -24.81 19.89 32.43
CA GLU A 809 -24.03 20.97 31.79
C GLU A 809 -22.65 20.52 31.28
N ASP A 810 -22.03 19.46 31.82
CA ASP A 810 -20.84 18.87 31.17
C ASP A 810 -21.20 18.36 29.76
N VAL A 811 -22.34 17.67 29.62
CA VAL A 811 -22.79 17.04 28.37
C VAL A 811 -23.20 18.10 27.34
N LYS A 812 -23.89 19.17 27.79
CA LYS A 812 -24.15 20.36 26.97
C LYS A 812 -22.85 21.05 26.55
N SER A 813 -21.88 21.21 27.45
CA SER A 813 -20.57 21.80 27.17
C SER A 813 -19.77 21.00 26.13
N PHE A 814 -19.68 19.68 26.27
CA PHE A 814 -19.06 18.81 25.26
C PHE A 814 -19.76 18.91 23.89
N SER A 815 -21.09 18.99 23.87
CA SER A 815 -21.87 19.17 22.64
C SER A 815 -21.59 20.53 21.97
N ARG A 816 -21.50 21.63 22.73
CA ARG A 816 -21.07 22.96 22.24
C ARG A 816 -19.65 22.89 21.66
N ALA A 817 -18.70 22.26 22.37
CA ALA A 817 -17.30 22.13 21.93
C ALA A 817 -17.15 21.34 20.63
N CYS A 818 -18.00 20.32 20.41
CA CYS A 818 -18.06 19.58 19.15
C CYS A 818 -18.48 20.48 17.98
N ILE A 819 -19.54 21.29 18.17
CA ILE A 819 -20.07 22.21 17.15
C ILE A 819 -19.05 23.33 16.84
N HIS A 820 -18.46 23.94 17.87
CA HIS A 820 -17.41 24.97 17.73
C HIS A 820 -16.22 24.45 16.91
N SER A 821 -15.73 23.24 17.20
CA SER A 821 -14.62 22.63 16.46
C SER A 821 -14.95 22.35 14.98
N ALA A 822 -16.21 22.06 14.66
CA ALA A 822 -16.67 21.90 13.29
C ALA A 822 -16.79 23.25 12.54
N VAL A 823 -17.23 24.31 13.21
CA VAL A 823 -17.23 25.66 12.62
C VAL A 823 -15.80 26.17 12.40
N TYR A 824 -14.88 25.99 13.35
CA TYR A 824 -13.46 26.33 13.16
C TYR A 824 -12.80 25.52 12.03
N THR A 825 -13.14 24.24 11.88
CA THR A 825 -12.73 23.41 10.73
C THR A 825 -13.14 24.07 9.40
N ILE A 826 -14.40 24.46 9.26
CA ILE A 826 -14.91 25.08 8.04
C ILE A 826 -14.25 26.45 7.79
N ASN A 827 -14.13 27.28 8.82
CA ASN A 827 -13.57 28.63 8.71
C ASN A 827 -12.08 28.59 8.33
N ALA A 828 -11.30 27.65 8.86
CA ALA A 828 -9.90 27.47 8.50
C ALA A 828 -9.75 27.05 7.02
N ILE A 829 -10.56 26.10 6.54
CA ILE A 829 -10.56 25.68 5.13
C ILE A 829 -11.01 26.84 4.23
N GLN A 830 -12.01 27.63 4.65
CA GLN A 830 -12.48 28.81 3.92
C GLN A 830 -11.38 29.89 3.80
N ALA A 831 -10.58 30.12 4.84
CA ALA A 831 -9.46 31.07 4.80
C ALA A 831 -8.39 30.66 3.77
N THR A 832 -8.08 29.36 3.67
CA THR A 832 -7.15 28.84 2.66
C THR A 832 -7.76 28.80 1.25
N PHE A 833 -9.07 28.51 1.13
CA PHE A 833 -9.81 28.56 -0.12
C PHE A 833 -9.82 29.97 -0.73
N LEU A 834 -10.13 31.00 0.06
CA LEU A 834 -10.15 32.41 -0.38
C LEU A 834 -8.78 32.95 -0.82
N ARG A 835 -7.69 32.21 -0.57
CA ARG A 835 -6.32 32.52 -1.02
C ARG A 835 -5.90 31.79 -2.30
N GLY A 836 -6.76 30.95 -2.89
CA GLY A 836 -6.38 30.07 -4.01
C GLY A 836 -5.38 28.96 -3.63
N ALA A 837 -5.10 28.77 -2.35
CA ALA A 837 -4.06 27.85 -1.87
C ALA A 837 -4.56 26.39 -1.69
N LEU A 838 -5.82 26.10 -2.06
CA LEU A 838 -6.51 24.84 -1.76
C LEU A 838 -6.49 23.87 -2.95
N PRO A 839 -5.87 22.68 -2.86
CA PRO A 839 -5.99 21.64 -3.88
C PRO A 839 -7.42 21.09 -3.99
N ARG A 840 -7.90 20.81 -5.21
CA ARG A 840 -9.26 20.26 -5.40
C ARG A 840 -9.41 18.79 -4.94
N GLN A 841 -8.32 18.01 -4.96
CA GLN A 841 -8.34 16.57 -4.67
C GLN A 841 -7.63 16.20 -3.35
N ASP A 842 -7.46 17.16 -2.42
CA ASP A 842 -6.90 16.85 -1.10
C ASP A 842 -7.85 15.90 -0.32
N PRO A 843 -7.43 14.65 -0.05
CA PRO A 843 -8.33 13.64 0.50
C PRO A 843 -8.60 13.83 1.99
N PHE A 844 -7.70 14.52 2.70
CA PHE A 844 -7.80 14.80 4.12
C PHE A 844 -8.80 15.94 4.35
N ILE A 845 -8.66 17.03 3.58
CA ILE A 845 -9.58 18.17 3.61
C ILE A 845 -10.99 17.74 3.17
N VAL A 846 -11.15 16.94 2.10
CA VAL A 846 -12.46 16.40 1.69
C VAL A 846 -13.12 15.57 2.80
N TYR A 847 -12.35 14.80 3.56
CA TYR A 847 -12.86 13.98 4.67
C TYR A 847 -13.23 14.83 5.91
N TRP A 848 -12.35 15.74 6.34
CA TRP A 848 -12.57 16.57 7.51
C TRP A 848 -13.68 17.61 7.28
N LEU A 849 -13.74 18.23 6.10
CA LEU A 849 -14.82 19.16 5.72
C LEU A 849 -16.19 18.48 5.74
N PHE A 850 -16.32 17.28 5.15
CA PHE A 850 -17.56 16.50 5.19
C PHE A 850 -17.96 16.15 6.63
N THR A 851 -16.99 15.75 7.45
CA THR A 851 -17.23 15.43 8.86
C THR A 851 -17.74 16.64 9.64
N ALA A 852 -17.08 17.81 9.50
CA ALA A 852 -17.54 19.05 10.12
C ALA A 852 -18.93 19.47 9.63
N THR A 853 -19.23 19.28 8.33
CA THR A 853 -20.57 19.59 7.78
C THR A 853 -21.66 18.75 8.43
N LEU A 854 -21.42 17.46 8.70
CA LEU A 854 -22.37 16.60 9.43
C LEU A 854 -22.61 17.08 10.87
N ILE A 855 -21.57 17.54 11.56
CA ILE A 855 -21.67 18.07 12.94
C ILE A 855 -22.45 19.40 12.95
N VAL A 856 -22.17 20.32 12.03
CA VAL A 856 -22.92 21.58 11.89
C VAL A 856 -24.39 21.32 11.59
N MET A 857 -24.72 20.40 10.67
CA MET A 857 -26.12 20.03 10.42
C MET A 857 -26.80 19.40 11.65
N SER A 858 -26.05 18.69 12.49
CA SER A 858 -26.57 18.15 13.75
C SER A 858 -26.87 19.26 14.78
N GLY A 859 -26.04 20.31 14.85
CA GLY A 859 -26.33 21.53 15.63
C GLY A 859 -27.49 22.39 15.07
N ILE A 860 -27.76 22.30 13.76
CA ILE A 860 -28.93 22.93 13.12
C ILE A 860 -30.24 22.17 13.45
N ILE A 861 -30.16 20.88 13.78
CA ILE A 861 -31.27 20.03 14.27
C ILE A 861 -31.48 20.20 15.79
N TYR A 862 -30.41 20.30 16.57
CA TYR A 862 -30.41 20.51 18.03
C TYR A 862 -30.01 21.95 18.40
N PRO A 863 -30.96 22.89 18.52
CA PRO A 863 -30.70 24.31 18.75
C PRO A 863 -30.32 24.60 20.21
N ILE A 864 -29.12 24.17 20.60
CA ILE A 864 -28.45 24.64 21.81
C ILE A 864 -27.87 26.03 21.58
N ASP A 865 -28.02 26.95 22.53
CA ASP A 865 -27.32 28.23 22.44
C ASP A 865 -25.80 28.02 22.53
N ASN A 866 -25.12 28.59 21.54
CA ASN A 866 -23.72 28.35 21.21
C ASN A 866 -23.02 29.58 20.62
N GLY A 867 -23.74 30.68 20.33
CA GLY A 867 -23.18 31.93 19.81
C GLY A 867 -22.66 31.93 18.36
N LEU A 868 -22.91 30.89 17.53
CA LEU A 868 -22.37 30.78 16.17
C LEU A 868 -23.46 30.80 15.07
N ASP A 869 -23.14 31.41 13.93
CA ASP A 869 -23.91 31.30 12.69
C ASP A 869 -23.61 29.97 11.96
N LEU A 870 -24.36 28.93 12.34
CA LEU A 870 -24.26 27.60 11.74
C LEU A 870 -24.72 27.57 10.28
N ASP A 871 -25.65 28.45 9.89
CA ASP A 871 -26.18 28.51 8.53
C ASP A 871 -25.16 29.12 7.54
N THR A 872 -24.37 30.12 7.96
CA THR A 872 -23.22 30.60 7.18
C THR A 872 -22.11 29.55 7.09
N ALA A 873 -21.78 28.86 8.19
CA ALA A 873 -20.81 27.76 8.14
C ALA A 873 -21.24 26.66 7.16
N LEU A 874 -22.53 26.28 7.16
CA LEU A 874 -23.07 25.32 6.20
C LEU A 874 -23.00 25.83 4.75
N ARG A 875 -23.32 27.11 4.50
CA ARG A 875 -23.17 27.74 3.17
C ARG A 875 -21.71 27.68 2.67
N SER A 876 -20.74 28.05 3.52
CA SER A 876 -19.32 27.98 3.20
C SER A 876 -18.85 26.56 2.87
N ALA A 877 -19.22 25.58 3.69
CA ALA A 877 -18.85 24.19 3.47
C ALA A 877 -19.42 23.61 2.16
N LEU A 878 -20.66 23.97 1.81
CA LEU A 878 -21.30 23.59 0.54
C LEU A 878 -20.63 24.23 -0.68
N SER A 879 -20.10 25.45 -0.56
CA SER A 879 -19.34 26.13 -1.61
C SER A 879 -17.98 25.44 -1.86
N ILE A 880 -17.26 25.11 -0.79
CA ILE A 880 -15.95 24.44 -0.88
C ILE A 880 -16.10 23.00 -1.41
N LEU A 881 -17.11 22.26 -0.95
CA LEU A 881 -17.43 20.92 -1.49
C LEU A 881 -17.87 20.98 -2.97
N GLN A 882 -18.43 22.10 -3.45
CA GLN A 882 -18.75 22.32 -4.87
C GLN A 882 -17.46 22.50 -5.69
N PHE A 883 -16.54 23.35 -5.24
CA PHE A 883 -15.23 23.57 -5.88
C PHE A 883 -14.38 22.29 -5.95
N MET A 884 -14.26 21.55 -4.85
CA MET A 884 -13.52 20.28 -4.82
C MET A 884 -14.23 19.22 -5.67
N GLY A 885 -15.56 19.18 -5.64
CA GLY A 885 -16.40 18.23 -6.39
C GLY A 885 -16.33 18.35 -7.91
N GLU A 886 -15.72 19.41 -8.47
CA GLU A 886 -15.45 19.51 -9.92
C GLU A 886 -14.38 18.51 -10.37
N ALA A 887 -13.33 18.30 -9.58
CA ALA A 887 -12.30 17.28 -9.85
C ALA A 887 -12.53 15.98 -9.07
N ASP A 888 -12.87 16.08 -7.78
CA ASP A 888 -12.89 14.94 -6.87
C ASP A 888 -14.26 14.22 -6.81
N LYS A 889 -14.24 12.90 -7.05
CA LYS A 889 -15.44 12.04 -7.05
C LYS A 889 -16.06 11.91 -5.66
N GLN A 890 -15.26 11.91 -4.60
CA GLN A 890 -15.69 11.73 -3.22
C GLN A 890 -16.30 13.01 -2.65
N ALA A 891 -15.72 14.17 -2.93
CA ALA A 891 -16.28 15.49 -2.64
C ALA A 891 -17.62 15.70 -3.36
N ARG A 892 -17.73 15.32 -4.64
CA ARG A 892 -18.99 15.35 -5.40
C ARG A 892 -20.09 14.48 -4.76
N ARG A 893 -19.74 13.28 -4.27
CA ARG A 893 -20.66 12.40 -3.53
C ARG A 893 -21.06 12.99 -2.18
N TYR A 894 -20.12 13.60 -1.46
CA TYR A 894 -20.37 14.28 -0.18
C TYR A 894 -21.27 15.52 -0.34
N LEU A 895 -21.03 16.33 -1.36
CA LEU A 895 -21.84 17.49 -1.74
C LEU A 895 -23.31 17.12 -1.99
N TYR A 896 -23.57 15.99 -2.66
CA TYR A 896 -24.95 15.49 -2.83
C TYR A 896 -25.60 15.14 -1.50
N ILE A 897 -24.87 14.46 -0.60
CA ILE A 897 -25.35 14.05 0.72
C ILE A 897 -25.64 15.28 1.60
N THR A 898 -24.78 16.30 1.60
CA THR A 898 -24.95 17.50 2.43
C THR A 898 -25.97 18.49 1.86
N LYS A 899 -26.09 18.63 0.54
CA LYS A 899 -27.19 19.39 -0.08
C LYS A 899 -28.55 18.77 0.24
N SER A 900 -28.71 17.46 -0.01
CA SER A 900 -29.98 16.77 0.28
C SER A 900 -30.35 16.78 1.76
N ALA A 901 -29.38 16.69 2.67
CA ALA A 901 -29.59 16.83 4.12
C ALA A 901 -30.13 18.23 4.49
N ARG A 902 -29.47 19.30 4.01
CA ARG A 902 -29.93 20.68 4.18
C ARG A 902 -31.36 20.84 3.66
N ASP A 903 -31.63 20.35 2.45
CA ASP A 903 -32.92 20.57 1.77
C ASP A 903 -34.08 19.93 2.54
N ALA A 904 -33.87 18.74 3.11
CA ALA A 904 -34.85 18.08 3.99
C ALA A 904 -35.08 18.86 5.31
N ILE A 905 -34.02 19.41 5.92
CA ILE A 905 -34.12 20.24 7.13
C ILE A 905 -34.88 21.55 6.84
N CYS A 906 -34.59 22.21 5.72
CA CYS A 906 -35.27 23.43 5.28
C CYS A 906 -36.75 23.18 4.98
N GLN A 907 -37.09 22.08 4.29
CA GLN A 907 -38.47 21.68 4.04
C GLN A 907 -39.24 21.47 5.36
N SER A 908 -38.67 20.74 6.32
CA SER A 908 -39.33 20.52 7.61
C SER A 908 -39.55 21.78 8.43
N ARG A 909 -38.65 22.79 8.32
CA ARG A 909 -38.86 24.12 8.93
C ARG A 909 -40.04 24.86 8.25
N ALA A 910 -40.03 24.96 6.93
CA ALA A 910 -41.06 25.65 6.16
C ALA A 910 -42.46 25.02 6.30
N GLU A 911 -42.56 23.69 6.34
CA GLU A 911 -43.82 22.98 6.57
C GLU A 911 -44.39 23.25 7.98
N LYS A 912 -43.52 23.28 9.01
CA LYS A 912 -43.93 23.59 10.39
C LYS A 912 -44.41 25.03 10.52
N GLU A 913 -43.69 25.99 9.91
CA GLU A 913 -44.11 27.39 9.82
C GLU A 913 -45.45 27.53 9.09
N ALA A 914 -45.66 26.82 7.97
CA ALA A 914 -46.93 26.80 7.26
C ALA A 914 -48.08 26.24 8.12
N THR A 915 -47.88 25.15 8.85
CA THR A 915 -48.92 24.60 9.75
C THR A 915 -49.22 25.49 10.96
N SER A 916 -48.27 26.32 11.41
CA SER A 916 -48.48 27.25 12.53
C SER A 916 -49.36 28.46 12.19
N ASN A 917 -49.60 28.72 10.90
CA ASN A 917 -50.32 29.92 10.43
C ASN A 917 -51.85 29.83 10.49
N ASP A 918 -52.43 28.63 10.71
CA ASP A 918 -53.89 28.45 10.76
C ASP A 918 -54.46 28.62 12.19
N SER A 919 -53.61 28.95 13.18
CA SER A 919 -54.01 29.13 14.59
C SER A 919 -53.45 30.40 15.25
N GLY A 920 -53.71 31.55 14.63
CA GLY A 920 -53.55 32.87 15.26
C GLY A 920 -52.19 33.54 15.06
N LEU A 921 -52.21 34.83 14.70
CA LEU A 921 -51.02 35.66 14.44
C LEU A 921 -50.07 35.70 15.65
N SER A 922 -48.96 34.98 15.53
CA SER A 922 -47.81 35.06 16.44
C SER A 922 -46.91 36.26 16.09
N ILE A 923 -46.39 36.93 17.13
CA ILE A 923 -45.59 38.16 17.03
C ILE A 923 -44.31 38.02 16.17
N PHE A 924 -43.85 36.79 15.94
CA PHE A 924 -42.64 36.50 15.15
C PHE A 924 -42.70 37.05 13.71
N GLN A 925 -43.88 37.05 13.08
CA GLN A 925 -44.06 37.54 11.70
C GLN A 925 -44.01 39.07 11.56
N ALA A 926 -44.02 39.81 12.67
CA ALA A 926 -43.95 41.28 12.66
C ALA A 926 -42.50 41.82 12.67
N LEU A 927 -41.49 40.96 12.89
CA LEU A 927 -40.10 41.38 13.12
C LEU A 927 -39.14 41.09 11.94
N PHE A 928 -39.45 40.12 11.07
CA PHE A 928 -38.48 39.60 10.08
C PHE A 928 -39.06 39.45 8.67
N ARG A 929 -39.62 40.54 8.13
CA ARG A 929 -39.84 40.66 6.68
C ARG A 929 -38.63 41.33 6.00
N GLU A 930 -37.95 40.60 5.13
CA GLU A 930 -37.11 41.19 4.10
C GLU A 930 -37.94 41.47 2.84
N ASP A 931 -38.37 42.73 2.65
CA ASP A 931 -39.06 43.16 1.43
C ASP A 931 -38.08 43.22 0.24
N ASN A 932 -37.93 42.09 -0.46
CA ASN A 932 -37.19 42.04 -1.73
C ASN A 932 -38.01 42.67 -2.87
N ASN A 933 -37.59 43.84 -3.36
CA ASN A 933 -38.14 44.44 -4.58
C ASN A 933 -37.06 45.23 -5.36
N PRO A 934 -36.74 44.89 -6.63
CA PRO A 934 -35.56 45.41 -7.32
C PRO A 934 -35.82 46.70 -8.13
N SER A 935 -35.35 47.86 -7.66
CA SER A 935 -35.33 49.09 -8.48
C SER A 935 -34.24 50.11 -8.12
N THR A 936 -33.21 50.19 -8.96
CA THR A 936 -32.49 51.41 -9.41
C THR A 936 -32.22 52.60 -8.45
N SER A 937 -30.91 52.84 -8.25
CA SER A 937 -30.22 54.17 -8.29
C SER A 937 -30.19 55.13 -7.08
N ASN A 938 -29.08 55.89 -7.03
CA ASN A 938 -28.83 57.19 -6.37
C ASN A 938 -28.45 57.29 -4.87
N ILE A 939 -27.13 57.28 -4.62
CA ILE A 939 -26.31 58.46 -4.22
C ILE A 939 -26.57 59.18 -2.86
N ALA A 940 -25.46 59.39 -2.12
CA ALA A 940 -25.12 60.49 -1.18
C ALA A 940 -25.42 60.40 0.35
N ALA A 941 -24.33 60.11 1.10
CA ALA A 941 -23.57 61.08 1.92
C ALA A 941 -23.75 61.16 3.47
N LEU A 942 -22.65 61.64 4.10
CA LEU A 942 -22.43 62.07 5.49
C LEU A 942 -22.33 60.95 6.58
N GLY A 943 -21.50 61.08 7.63
CA GLY A 943 -20.44 62.08 7.82
C GLY A 943 -19.87 62.31 9.24
N SER A 944 -18.84 61.55 9.64
CA SER A 944 -17.71 61.95 10.52
C SER A 944 -17.88 62.19 12.06
N LYS A 945 -16.76 61.92 12.79
CA LYS A 945 -16.25 62.52 14.07
C LYS A 945 -16.24 61.74 15.41
N SER A 946 -15.21 60.89 15.57
CA SER A 946 -14.06 61.02 16.52
C SER A 946 -14.20 61.52 17.99
N GLY A 947 -13.64 60.72 18.93
CA GLY A 947 -12.87 61.16 20.12
C GLY A 947 -13.52 60.93 21.51
N SER A 948 -12.78 60.72 22.62
CA SER A 948 -11.34 60.36 22.85
C SER A 948 -11.08 59.98 24.34
N ASP A 949 -9.90 59.38 24.65
CA ASP A 949 -9.17 59.38 25.97
C ASP A 949 -9.80 58.65 27.20
N HIS A 950 -9.12 58.20 28.28
CA HIS A 950 -7.73 57.74 28.59
C HIS A 950 -7.70 57.03 30.00
N ALA A 951 -6.59 56.34 30.35
CA ALA A 951 -6.16 55.88 31.72
C ALA A 951 -7.05 54.85 32.50
N SER A 952 -6.63 53.80 33.25
CA SER A 952 -5.40 53.35 33.98
C SER A 952 -5.29 53.80 35.46
N SER A 953 -4.99 52.97 36.48
CA SER A 953 -4.77 51.50 36.61
C SER A 953 -4.59 51.06 38.11
N GLN A 954 -4.19 49.79 38.37
CA GLN A 954 -3.62 49.18 39.62
C GLN A 954 -4.51 48.32 40.58
N THR A 955 -3.84 47.41 41.29
CA THR A 955 -4.30 46.22 42.04
C THR A 955 -4.30 46.41 43.57
N PRO A 956 -4.92 45.49 44.37
CA PRO A 956 -4.13 44.42 45.02
C PRO A 956 -4.90 43.08 45.26
N GLY A 957 -4.18 42.05 45.76
CA GLY A 957 -4.73 40.79 46.35
C GLY A 957 -3.95 40.44 47.64
N PRO A 958 -3.82 39.17 48.10
CA PRO A 958 -4.49 37.90 47.73
C PRO A 958 -5.02 37.09 48.98
N VAL A 959 -5.48 35.83 48.81
CA VAL A 959 -5.25 34.63 49.69
C VAL A 959 -6.07 33.42 49.20
N ALA A 960 -5.64 32.18 49.51
CA ALA A 960 -6.00 30.93 48.82
C ALA A 960 -7.22 30.14 49.34
N GLY A 961 -7.76 29.25 48.48
CA GLY A 961 -8.73 28.19 48.81
C GLY A 961 -9.17 27.41 47.54
N PRO A 962 -8.99 26.08 47.43
CA PRO A 962 -9.14 25.38 46.14
C PRO A 962 -10.46 24.60 45.97
N LEU A 963 -11.29 24.93 44.98
CA LEU A 963 -12.23 24.00 44.29
C LEU A 963 -12.91 24.58 43.02
N GLN A 964 -12.24 25.45 42.25
CA GLN A 964 -12.75 25.98 40.97
C GLN A 964 -11.70 25.85 39.87
N ALA A 965 -11.90 24.89 38.95
CA ALA A 965 -10.94 24.59 37.89
C ALA A 965 -11.59 24.09 36.58
N TRP A 966 -12.81 24.57 36.25
CA TRP A 966 -13.41 24.52 34.90
C TRP A 966 -14.53 25.58 34.78
N ALA A 967 -14.13 26.85 34.87
CA ALA A 967 -14.93 27.98 34.37
C ALA A 967 -14.27 28.45 33.05
N ALA A 968 -15.04 28.54 31.96
CA ALA A 968 -14.52 28.62 30.60
C ALA A 968 -14.19 30.06 30.12
N ASP A 969 -13.77 30.95 31.03
CA ASP A 969 -13.76 32.42 30.79
C ASP A 969 -12.40 33.05 30.42
N SER A 970 -11.30 32.30 30.43
CA SER A 970 -9.96 32.85 30.11
C SER A 970 -9.49 32.66 28.66
N ALA A 971 -10.37 32.16 27.77
CA ALA A 971 -10.07 31.94 26.35
C ALA A 971 -11.05 32.64 25.38
N LEU A 972 -12.06 33.35 25.90
CA LEU A 972 -13.12 33.99 25.10
C LEU A 972 -12.97 35.52 24.96
N ASN A 973 -12.27 36.19 25.86
CA ASN A 973 -12.28 37.66 25.94
C ASN A 973 -11.41 38.40 24.90
N ASP A 974 -10.56 37.72 24.12
CA ASP A 974 -9.82 38.33 23.01
C ASP A 974 -10.64 38.41 21.69
N PHE A 975 -11.85 37.84 21.64
CA PHE A 975 -12.68 37.73 20.43
C PHE A 975 -13.69 38.88 20.22
N GLN A 976 -13.39 40.08 20.73
CA GLN A 976 -14.17 41.30 20.45
C GLN A 976 -13.32 42.43 19.83
N ASN A 977 -12.86 42.23 18.60
CA ASN A 977 -12.49 43.31 17.69
C ASN A 977 -12.87 42.94 16.25
N PRO A 978 -13.63 43.76 15.50
CA PRO A 978 -13.92 43.50 14.10
C PRO A 978 -12.66 43.73 13.24
N LEU A 979 -12.45 42.90 12.23
CA LEU A 979 -11.44 43.13 11.20
C LEU A 979 -11.80 44.39 10.39
N PRO A 980 -10.82 45.25 10.05
CA PRO A 980 -11.10 46.51 9.35
C PRO A 980 -11.53 46.28 7.90
N GLU A 981 -12.50 47.07 7.44
CA GLU A 981 -12.89 47.14 6.03
C GLU A 981 -11.71 47.60 5.17
N THR A 982 -11.38 46.83 4.13
CA THR A 982 -10.42 47.25 3.10
C THR A 982 -11.17 47.63 1.83
N ASN A 983 -11.04 48.91 1.45
CA ASN A 983 -11.78 49.50 0.34
C ASN A 983 -11.47 48.83 -1.00
N SER A 984 -12.49 48.75 -1.85
CA SER A 984 -12.32 48.50 -3.29
C SER A 984 -11.50 49.62 -3.93
N LEU A 985 -10.27 49.30 -4.36
CA LEU A 985 -9.46 50.13 -5.25
C LEU A 985 -9.29 49.41 -6.59
N GLY A 986 -10.01 49.86 -7.60
CA GLY A 986 -9.77 49.45 -8.98
C GLY A 986 -8.60 50.24 -9.56
N PHE A 987 -7.70 49.55 -10.27
CA PHE A 987 -6.68 50.18 -11.11
C PHE A 987 -6.70 49.56 -12.51
N THR A 988 -6.75 50.44 -13.51
CA THR A 988 -6.53 50.12 -14.93
C THR A 988 -5.03 49.92 -15.22
N PRO A 989 -4.64 49.19 -16.27
CA PRO A 989 -3.25 48.77 -16.47
C PRO A 989 -2.30 49.95 -16.77
N GLY A 990 -1.12 49.89 -16.17
CA GLY A 990 0.05 50.69 -16.54
C GLY A 990 1.08 49.85 -17.31
N TYR A 991 1.81 50.50 -18.21
CA TYR A 991 2.96 49.95 -18.94
C TYR A 991 4.27 50.27 -18.20
N GLU A 992 5.41 49.98 -18.83
CA GLU A 992 6.80 50.09 -18.32
C GLU A 992 7.16 48.87 -17.43
N ASP A 993 7.80 47.80 -17.93
CA ASP A 993 9.00 47.65 -18.79
C ASP A 993 10.32 47.94 -18.06
N GLU A 994 10.97 46.87 -17.61
CA GLU A 994 12.43 46.80 -17.52
C GLU A 994 12.85 45.32 -17.69
N SER A 995 13.77 45.09 -18.62
CA SER A 995 14.12 43.74 -19.11
C SER A 995 14.93 42.93 -18.09
N ILE A 996 14.56 41.67 -17.86
CA ILE A 996 15.48 40.64 -17.35
C ILE A 996 15.81 39.68 -18.49
N ASP A 997 17.10 39.39 -18.64
CA ASP A 997 17.71 38.80 -19.82
C ASP A 997 17.37 37.32 -20.01
N PHE A 998 17.21 36.88 -21.26
CA PHE A 998 16.92 35.49 -21.64
C PHE A 998 18.15 34.75 -22.18
N ASP A 999 19.28 35.43 -22.39
CA ASP A 999 20.45 34.89 -23.12
C ASP A 999 21.52 34.16 -22.26
N THR A 1000 21.28 33.91 -20.96
CA THR A 1000 22.34 33.42 -20.05
C THR A 1000 22.08 32.08 -19.34
N LEU A 1001 21.82 31.02 -20.12
CA LEU A 1001 22.20 29.64 -19.74
C LEU A 1001 23.22 29.04 -20.70
N CYS A 1002 24.45 29.55 -20.59
CA CYS A 1002 25.69 28.93 -21.04
C CYS A 1002 25.76 28.46 -22.50
N GLN A 1003 25.96 29.40 -23.44
CA GLN A 1003 27.06 29.15 -24.39
C GLN A 1003 28.39 29.14 -23.62
N PRO A 1004 29.27 28.15 -23.80
CA PRO A 1004 30.65 28.26 -23.35
C PRO A 1004 31.38 29.28 -24.23
N GLU A 1005 31.96 30.34 -23.64
CA GLU A 1005 32.88 31.23 -24.36
C GLU A 1005 34.11 30.42 -24.82
N GLY A 1006 34.09 29.97 -26.09
CA GLY A 1006 35.07 29.03 -26.65
C GLY A 1006 34.49 27.74 -27.23
N GLY A 1007 33.16 27.56 -27.24
CA GLY A 1007 32.49 26.40 -27.85
C GLY A 1007 32.75 26.22 -29.35
N PHE A 1008 32.62 25.00 -29.85
CA PHE A 1008 32.89 24.68 -31.26
C PHE A 1008 31.75 25.19 -32.16
N ASN A 1009 32.09 25.87 -33.26
CA ASN A 1009 31.17 26.11 -34.36
C ASN A 1009 30.92 24.80 -35.14
N THR A 1010 30.18 23.86 -34.54
CA THR A 1010 29.84 22.56 -35.11
C THR A 1010 28.55 22.02 -34.48
N THR A 1011 27.61 21.60 -35.33
CA THR A 1011 26.32 21.02 -34.92
C THR A 1011 26.24 19.56 -35.37
N LEU A 1012 25.82 18.66 -34.48
CA LEU A 1012 25.54 17.26 -34.81
C LEU A 1012 24.04 17.12 -35.11
N LEU A 1013 23.70 16.70 -36.33
CA LEU A 1013 22.34 16.38 -36.75
C LEU A 1013 22.11 14.86 -36.61
N PHE A 1014 21.27 14.43 -35.68
CA PHE A 1014 21.01 13.01 -35.41
C PHE A 1014 19.71 12.52 -36.07
N ILE A 1015 19.78 11.41 -36.83
CA ILE A 1015 18.68 10.82 -37.59
C ILE A 1015 18.55 9.33 -37.24
N HIS A 1016 17.47 8.97 -36.54
CA HIS A 1016 17.29 7.63 -35.93
C HIS A 1016 16.91 6.51 -36.92
N GLY A 1017 17.03 5.26 -36.44
CA GLY A 1017 16.58 4.06 -37.16
C GLY A 1017 15.07 3.78 -37.06
N LEU A 1018 14.59 2.78 -37.81
CA LEU A 1018 13.21 2.28 -37.71
C LEU A 1018 12.90 1.77 -36.29
N GLY A 1019 11.76 2.18 -35.73
CA GLY A 1019 11.31 1.72 -34.41
C GLY A 1019 11.97 2.44 -33.24
N SER A 1020 12.40 3.67 -33.47
CA SER A 1020 13.27 4.45 -32.59
C SER A 1020 12.83 5.92 -32.61
N SER A 1021 13.58 6.79 -31.94
CA SER A 1021 13.35 8.23 -31.86
C SER A 1021 14.68 8.96 -31.63
N SER A 1022 14.66 10.29 -31.57
CA SER A 1022 15.71 11.14 -30.99
C SER A 1022 16.26 10.59 -29.66
N SER A 1023 15.41 9.97 -28.84
CA SER A 1023 15.76 9.35 -27.56
C SER A 1023 16.77 8.19 -27.66
N PHE A 1024 17.02 7.64 -28.86
CA PHE A 1024 18.13 6.70 -29.12
C PHE A 1024 19.50 7.31 -28.79
N TYR A 1025 19.64 8.62 -28.95
CA TYR A 1025 20.87 9.36 -28.74
C TYR A 1025 20.97 10.02 -27.35
N ALA A 1026 19.92 9.87 -26.51
CA ALA A 1026 19.86 10.48 -25.18
C ALA A 1026 20.98 10.02 -24.23
N THR A 1027 21.58 8.87 -24.51
CA THR A 1027 22.76 8.34 -23.79
C THR A 1027 24.06 9.07 -24.12
N ILE A 1028 24.22 9.56 -25.36
CA ILE A 1028 25.51 10.13 -25.83
C ILE A 1028 25.49 11.66 -25.98
N ILE A 1029 24.30 12.26 -26.13
CA ILE A 1029 24.14 13.72 -26.28
C ILE A 1029 24.71 14.50 -25.08
N PRO A 1030 24.53 14.10 -23.80
CA PRO A 1030 25.07 14.86 -22.66
C PRO A 1030 26.59 15.05 -22.71
N HIS A 1031 27.36 13.99 -23.01
CA HIS A 1031 28.81 14.06 -23.19
C HIS A 1031 29.20 14.96 -24.37
N LEU A 1032 28.50 14.85 -25.50
CA LEU A 1032 28.78 15.64 -26.70
C LEU A 1032 28.48 17.13 -26.49
N VAL A 1033 27.44 17.48 -25.73
CA VAL A 1033 27.16 18.87 -25.32
C VAL A 1033 28.20 19.37 -24.32
N ALA A 1034 28.67 18.53 -23.38
CA ALA A 1034 29.75 18.89 -22.45
C ALA A 1034 31.10 19.15 -23.14
N LEU A 1035 31.33 18.59 -24.34
CA LEU A 1035 32.45 18.92 -25.22
C LEU A 1035 32.28 20.27 -25.96
N GLY A 1036 31.19 21.00 -25.74
CA GLY A 1036 30.90 22.28 -26.39
C GLY A 1036 30.43 22.15 -27.84
N LEU A 1037 29.68 21.08 -28.15
CA LEU A 1037 29.09 20.83 -29.48
C LEU A 1037 27.57 21.02 -29.44
N SER A 1038 27.00 21.67 -30.46
CA SER A 1038 25.54 21.75 -30.60
C SER A 1038 24.97 20.41 -31.07
N CYS A 1039 23.84 19.98 -30.51
CA CYS A 1039 23.22 18.67 -30.79
C CYS A 1039 21.74 18.83 -31.15
N LEU A 1040 21.37 18.45 -32.38
CA LEU A 1040 20.02 18.51 -32.92
C LEU A 1040 19.56 17.09 -33.28
N ALA A 1041 18.67 16.51 -32.47
CA ALA A 1041 18.11 15.18 -32.71
C ALA A 1041 16.64 15.30 -33.15
N LEU A 1042 16.31 14.67 -34.28
CA LEU A 1042 14.98 14.78 -34.91
C LEU A 1042 14.14 13.53 -34.66
N ASP A 1043 12.83 13.70 -34.45
CA ASP A 1043 11.84 12.62 -34.49
C ASP A 1043 11.18 12.59 -35.88
N THR A 1044 11.36 11.48 -36.59
CA THR A 1044 10.79 11.28 -37.95
C THR A 1044 9.26 11.23 -37.89
N ASN A 1045 8.57 11.71 -38.92
CA ASN A 1045 7.10 11.67 -39.04
C ASN A 1045 6.53 10.25 -38.76
N GLY A 1046 5.80 10.10 -37.65
CA GLY A 1046 5.26 8.81 -37.18
C GLY A 1046 6.12 8.04 -36.16
N SER A 1047 7.22 8.63 -35.69
CA SER A 1047 8.10 8.08 -34.64
C SER A 1047 8.22 9.03 -33.44
N GLY A 1048 8.31 8.47 -32.23
CA GLY A 1048 8.51 9.25 -31.01
C GLY A 1048 7.36 10.24 -30.74
N LEU A 1049 7.70 11.52 -30.61
CA LEU A 1049 6.76 12.61 -30.37
C LEU A 1049 6.12 13.14 -31.67
N SER A 1050 6.72 12.85 -32.83
CA SER A 1050 6.23 13.26 -34.15
C SER A 1050 5.05 12.40 -34.60
N LYS A 1051 3.82 12.88 -34.37
CA LYS A 1051 2.59 12.20 -34.81
C LYS A 1051 2.59 11.95 -36.32
N TYR A 1052 2.15 10.76 -36.74
CA TYR A 1052 2.05 10.43 -38.16
C TYR A 1052 0.96 11.28 -38.84
N ASN A 1053 1.35 12.07 -39.85
CA ASN A 1053 0.44 12.96 -40.57
C ASN A 1053 -0.35 12.29 -41.72
N GLY A 1054 -0.08 11.00 -42.00
CA GLY A 1054 -0.74 10.23 -43.04
C GLY A 1054 -0.07 10.22 -44.42
N SER A 1055 1.02 10.97 -44.64
CA SER A 1055 1.75 10.95 -45.91
C SER A 1055 2.69 9.73 -46.02
N GLU A 1056 2.74 9.09 -47.19
CA GLU A 1056 3.79 8.11 -47.46
C GLU A 1056 5.15 8.81 -47.56
N GLN A 1057 6.15 8.22 -46.91
CA GLN A 1057 7.50 8.78 -46.78
C GLN A 1057 8.49 8.12 -47.74
N SER A 1058 9.63 8.76 -47.95
CA SER A 1058 10.80 8.20 -48.65
C SER A 1058 12.09 8.65 -47.96
N ILE A 1059 13.23 8.06 -48.35
CA ILE A 1059 14.55 8.54 -47.91
C ILE A 1059 14.73 10.03 -48.26
N GLN A 1060 14.24 10.45 -49.42
CA GLN A 1060 14.30 11.83 -49.90
C GLN A 1060 13.39 12.77 -49.13
N SER A 1061 12.19 12.35 -48.69
CA SER A 1061 11.33 13.22 -47.86
C SER A 1061 11.94 13.46 -46.49
N ILE A 1062 12.45 12.40 -45.83
CA ILE A 1062 13.08 12.51 -44.51
C ILE A 1062 14.38 13.34 -44.59
N ALA A 1063 15.11 13.26 -45.72
CA ALA A 1063 16.25 14.13 -45.99
C ALA A 1063 15.82 15.61 -46.17
N GLN A 1064 14.70 15.87 -46.86
CA GLN A 1064 14.17 17.22 -47.03
C GLN A 1064 13.70 17.83 -45.70
N ASP A 1065 12.94 17.07 -44.89
CA ASP A 1065 12.49 17.49 -43.55
C ASP A 1065 13.68 17.96 -42.69
N ALA A 1066 14.80 17.24 -42.73
CA ALA A 1066 16.02 17.61 -42.01
C ALA A 1066 16.72 18.87 -42.57
N LEU A 1067 16.71 19.08 -43.88
CA LEU A 1067 17.25 20.29 -44.52
C LEU A 1067 16.39 21.52 -44.23
N ASP A 1068 15.07 21.37 -44.22
CA ASP A 1068 14.11 22.45 -43.93
C ASP A 1068 14.25 22.89 -42.47
N ILE A 1069 14.45 21.95 -41.54
CA ILE A 1069 14.74 22.26 -40.13
C ILE A 1069 16.07 22.99 -39.97
N LEU A 1070 17.17 22.50 -40.57
CA LEU A 1070 18.47 23.20 -40.54
C LEU A 1070 18.36 24.61 -41.12
N SER A 1071 17.58 24.79 -42.19
CA SER A 1071 17.36 26.10 -42.84
C SER A 1071 16.54 27.04 -41.95
N SER A 1072 15.51 26.55 -41.27
CA SER A 1072 14.68 27.34 -40.34
C SER A 1072 15.40 27.79 -39.07
N LEU A 1073 16.49 27.09 -38.71
CA LEU A 1073 17.39 27.42 -37.61
C LEU A 1073 18.65 28.20 -38.08
N GLU A 1074 18.69 28.61 -39.34
CA GLU A 1074 19.81 29.32 -40.00
C GLU A 1074 21.18 28.59 -39.94
N ILE A 1075 21.18 27.27 -39.71
CA ILE A 1075 22.40 26.47 -39.51
C ILE A 1075 23.06 26.11 -40.85
N LYS A 1076 24.25 26.65 -41.08
CA LYS A 1076 25.04 26.36 -42.30
C LYS A 1076 25.53 24.90 -42.34
N LEU A 1077 25.23 24.21 -43.44
CA LEU A 1077 25.60 22.79 -43.66
C LEU A 1077 27.11 22.51 -43.53
N GLU A 1078 27.95 23.48 -43.88
CA GLU A 1078 29.42 23.41 -43.77
C GLU A 1078 29.93 23.22 -42.32
N ASN A 1079 29.09 23.52 -41.31
CA ASN A 1079 29.37 23.31 -39.89
C ASN A 1079 28.62 22.10 -39.31
N VAL A 1080 27.82 21.38 -40.10
CA VAL A 1080 26.98 20.27 -39.63
C VAL A 1080 27.66 18.92 -39.87
N VAL A 1081 27.69 18.08 -38.83
CA VAL A 1081 28.04 16.65 -38.90
C VAL A 1081 26.77 15.82 -38.84
N VAL A 1082 26.49 15.01 -39.86
CA VAL A 1082 25.26 14.20 -39.90
C VAL A 1082 25.51 12.83 -39.28
N VAL A 1083 24.69 12.43 -38.31
CA VAL A 1083 24.80 11.19 -37.53
C VAL A 1083 23.59 10.30 -37.78
N GLY A 1084 23.74 9.29 -38.64
CA GLY A 1084 22.64 8.40 -39.05
C GLY A 1084 22.71 7.01 -38.42
N HIS A 1085 21.63 6.57 -37.75
CA HIS A 1085 21.50 5.19 -37.25
C HIS A 1085 20.63 4.34 -38.19
N SER A 1086 21.10 3.14 -38.57
CA SER A 1086 20.29 2.16 -39.31
C SER A 1086 19.66 2.74 -40.58
N MET A 1087 18.33 2.91 -40.63
CA MET A 1087 17.58 3.62 -41.68
C MET A 1087 18.03 5.08 -41.83
N GLY A 1088 18.20 5.81 -40.74
CA GLY A 1088 18.76 7.16 -40.74
C GLY A 1088 20.20 7.21 -41.25
N GLY A 1089 20.91 6.08 -41.25
CA GLY A 1089 22.19 5.92 -41.97
C GLY A 1089 22.03 6.04 -43.49
N ILE A 1090 20.93 5.54 -44.06
CA ILE A 1090 20.59 5.71 -45.48
C ILE A 1090 20.29 7.19 -45.77
N VAL A 1091 19.52 7.85 -44.90
CA VAL A 1091 19.19 9.29 -45.01
C VAL A 1091 20.44 10.16 -44.91
N ALA A 1092 21.35 9.85 -43.98
CA ALA A 1092 22.63 10.55 -43.84
C ALA A 1092 23.53 10.40 -45.08
N CYS A 1093 23.54 9.21 -45.70
CA CYS A 1093 24.22 9.00 -46.97
C CYS A 1093 23.57 9.76 -48.14
N GLU A 1094 22.24 9.80 -48.22
CA GLU A 1094 21.52 10.59 -49.24
C GLU A 1094 21.87 12.07 -49.11
N LEU A 1095 21.73 12.64 -47.91
CA LEU A 1095 22.08 14.01 -47.56
C LEU A 1095 23.50 14.38 -48.00
N ALA A 1096 24.49 13.56 -47.64
CA ALA A 1096 25.90 13.79 -47.96
C ALA A 1096 26.30 13.44 -49.41
N SER A 1097 25.44 12.77 -50.18
CA SER A 1097 25.61 12.58 -51.63
C SER A 1097 25.08 13.76 -52.45
N GLY A 1098 24.15 14.54 -51.87
CA GLY A 1098 23.57 15.75 -52.48
C GLY A 1098 24.20 17.07 -52.01
N HIS A 1099 24.70 17.16 -50.77
CA HIS A 1099 25.11 18.41 -50.13
C HIS A 1099 26.46 18.32 -49.41
N ALA A 1100 27.15 19.46 -49.28
CA ALA A 1100 28.45 19.55 -48.61
C ALA A 1100 28.30 19.75 -47.10
N PHE A 1101 28.36 18.64 -46.36
CA PHE A 1101 28.39 18.60 -44.89
C PHE A 1101 29.83 18.54 -44.32
N LYS A 1102 30.02 18.95 -43.06
CA LYS A 1102 31.34 18.93 -42.39
C LYS A 1102 31.92 17.51 -42.31
N ALA A 1103 31.09 16.53 -41.95
CA ALA A 1103 31.39 15.10 -41.95
C ALA A 1103 30.10 14.25 -41.79
N VAL A 1104 30.24 12.93 -41.89
CA VAL A 1104 29.17 11.96 -41.61
C VAL A 1104 29.65 10.91 -40.59
N VAL A 1105 28.76 10.55 -39.66
CA VAL A 1105 28.89 9.39 -38.77
C VAL A 1105 27.73 8.43 -39.06
N LEU A 1106 28.03 7.14 -39.26
CA LEU A 1106 27.04 6.10 -39.50
C LEU A 1106 27.11 5.03 -38.41
N LEU A 1107 25.99 4.72 -37.79
CA LEU A 1107 25.85 3.72 -36.72
C LEU A 1107 25.04 2.54 -37.26
N GLY A 1108 25.69 1.40 -37.50
CA GLY A 1108 25.08 0.22 -38.15
C GLY A 1108 24.24 0.57 -39.40
N PRO A 1109 24.80 1.27 -40.42
CA PRO A 1109 24.04 1.71 -41.57
C PRO A 1109 23.50 0.54 -42.39
N VAL A 1110 22.19 0.54 -42.67
CA VAL A 1110 21.55 -0.49 -43.49
C VAL A 1110 21.87 -0.23 -44.97
N ASN A 1111 22.68 -1.08 -45.59
CA ASN A 1111 22.82 -1.09 -47.05
C ASN A 1111 21.53 -1.66 -47.69
N PRO A 1112 20.81 -0.90 -48.55
CA PRO A 1112 19.59 -1.38 -49.19
C PRO A 1112 19.83 -2.62 -50.05
N ASN A 1113 18.96 -3.63 -49.95
CA ASN A 1113 19.14 -4.90 -50.62
C ASN A 1113 17.81 -5.55 -51.04
N PRO A 1114 17.77 -6.38 -52.11
CA PRO A 1114 16.51 -6.92 -52.65
C PRO A 1114 15.71 -7.81 -51.68
N ASN A 1115 16.33 -8.34 -50.62
CA ASN A 1115 15.64 -9.19 -49.64
C ASN A 1115 14.87 -8.36 -48.59
N ALA A 1116 15.19 -7.06 -48.45
CA ALA A 1116 14.56 -6.16 -47.47
C ALA A 1116 13.03 -6.16 -47.60
N ALA A 1117 12.50 -6.07 -48.82
CA ALA A 1117 11.05 -6.10 -49.07
C ALA A 1117 10.34 -7.34 -48.48
N SER A 1118 10.99 -8.51 -48.49
CA SER A 1118 10.41 -9.72 -47.88
C SER A 1118 10.52 -9.75 -46.35
N VAL A 1119 11.48 -9.03 -45.75
CA VAL A 1119 11.67 -8.94 -44.31
C VAL A 1119 10.73 -7.90 -43.71
N PHE A 1120 10.73 -6.68 -44.26
CA PHE A 1120 9.87 -5.60 -43.79
C PHE A 1120 8.41 -5.81 -44.16
N GLY A 1121 8.10 -6.47 -45.29
CA GLY A 1121 6.73 -6.91 -45.59
C GLY A 1121 6.13 -7.83 -44.52
N LYS A 1122 6.93 -8.72 -43.92
CA LYS A 1122 6.49 -9.55 -42.78
C LYS A 1122 6.30 -8.74 -41.50
N ARG A 1123 7.15 -7.73 -41.25
CA ARG A 1123 6.98 -6.82 -40.10
C ARG A 1123 5.69 -6.02 -40.23
N ILE A 1124 5.41 -5.47 -41.42
CA ILE A 1124 4.14 -4.78 -41.74
C ILE A 1124 2.95 -5.69 -41.40
N THR A 1125 2.87 -6.89 -41.98
CA THR A 1125 1.76 -7.82 -41.70
C THR A 1125 1.66 -8.23 -40.23
N THR A 1126 2.78 -8.28 -39.50
CA THR A 1126 2.75 -8.55 -38.04
C THR A 1126 2.18 -7.36 -37.27
N VAL A 1127 2.60 -6.13 -37.56
CA VAL A 1127 2.08 -4.91 -36.91
C VAL A 1127 0.61 -4.67 -37.26
N GLU A 1128 0.19 -4.90 -38.51
CA GLU A 1128 -1.21 -4.84 -38.95
C GLU A 1128 -2.12 -5.83 -38.18
N GLN A 1129 -1.58 -6.98 -37.75
CA GLN A 1129 -2.36 -8.04 -37.10
C GLN A 1129 -2.23 -8.06 -35.56
N GLN A 1130 -1.10 -7.59 -35.02
CA GLN A 1130 -0.69 -7.82 -33.62
C GLN A 1130 -0.18 -6.55 -32.90
N GLY A 1131 -0.17 -5.39 -33.57
CA GLY A 1131 0.31 -4.14 -32.99
C GLY A 1131 1.84 -4.02 -32.89
N MET A 1132 2.29 -2.96 -32.23
CA MET A 1132 3.72 -2.71 -32.01
C MET A 1132 4.33 -3.63 -30.93
N GLU A 1133 3.49 -4.19 -30.06
CA GLU A 1133 3.87 -5.16 -29.03
C GLU A 1133 4.67 -6.33 -29.60
N ALA A 1134 4.24 -6.90 -30.74
CA ALA A 1134 4.93 -8.02 -31.37
C ALA A 1134 6.33 -7.66 -31.91
N MET A 1135 6.57 -6.39 -32.27
CA MET A 1135 7.91 -5.89 -32.60
C MET A 1135 8.72 -5.62 -31.34
N ALA A 1136 8.10 -5.03 -30.32
CA ALA A 1136 8.72 -4.71 -29.04
C ALA A 1136 9.07 -5.94 -28.18
N ASP A 1137 8.39 -7.08 -28.37
CA ASP A 1137 8.71 -8.38 -27.76
C ASP A 1137 9.92 -9.03 -28.44
N SER A 1138 10.02 -8.92 -29.77
CA SER A 1138 10.96 -9.71 -30.58
C SER A 1138 12.27 -9.00 -30.90
N ILE A 1139 12.24 -7.68 -31.15
CA ILE A 1139 13.42 -6.93 -31.59
C ILE A 1139 14.50 -6.79 -30.49
N PRO A 1140 14.20 -6.53 -29.20
CA PRO A 1140 15.22 -6.49 -28.16
C PRO A 1140 16.03 -7.80 -28.06
N GLN A 1141 15.38 -8.95 -28.20
CA GLN A 1141 16.05 -10.26 -28.16
C GLN A 1141 16.75 -10.65 -29.48
N ALA A 1142 16.26 -10.14 -30.62
CA ALA A 1142 16.78 -10.53 -31.93
C ALA A 1142 17.90 -9.61 -32.46
N ALA A 1143 17.89 -8.32 -32.08
CA ALA A 1143 18.70 -7.29 -32.71
C ALA A 1143 19.85 -6.74 -31.84
N THR A 1144 19.92 -7.04 -30.54
CA THR A 1144 21.10 -6.72 -29.72
C THR A 1144 22.18 -7.79 -29.81
N GLY A 1145 23.36 -7.46 -29.28
CA GLY A 1145 24.52 -8.33 -29.18
C GLY A 1145 24.61 -9.09 -27.86
N SER A 1146 25.61 -9.97 -27.77
CA SER A 1146 25.82 -10.88 -26.64
C SER A 1146 26.16 -10.22 -25.31
N LYS A 1147 26.49 -8.91 -25.28
CA LYS A 1147 26.73 -8.15 -24.05
C LYS A 1147 25.50 -7.41 -23.51
N SER A 1148 24.39 -7.34 -24.25
CA SER A 1148 23.26 -6.46 -23.90
C SER A 1148 22.55 -6.86 -22.61
N THR A 1149 22.23 -5.90 -21.75
CA THR A 1149 21.57 -6.10 -20.46
C THR A 1149 20.04 -6.07 -20.54
N SER A 1150 19.37 -6.61 -19.52
CA SER A 1150 17.91 -6.54 -19.37
C SER A 1150 17.38 -5.10 -19.38
N THR A 1151 18.13 -4.14 -18.83
CA THR A 1151 17.79 -2.72 -18.82
C THR A 1151 17.84 -2.13 -20.23
N GLN A 1152 18.88 -2.45 -21.01
CA GLN A 1152 18.98 -2.06 -22.42
C GLN A 1152 17.84 -2.68 -23.26
N HIS A 1153 17.48 -3.94 -23.00
CA HIS A 1153 16.30 -4.58 -23.61
C HIS A 1153 14.98 -3.86 -23.28
N ALA A 1154 14.78 -3.46 -22.03
CA ALA A 1154 13.59 -2.72 -21.58
C ALA A 1154 13.53 -1.30 -22.19
N PHE A 1155 14.67 -0.63 -22.34
CA PHE A 1155 14.77 0.67 -23.00
C PHE A 1155 14.42 0.57 -24.50
N ILE A 1156 15.03 -0.38 -25.23
CA ILE A 1156 14.73 -0.66 -26.65
C ILE A 1156 13.25 -1.04 -26.84
N ARG A 1157 12.69 -1.86 -25.94
CA ARG A 1157 11.25 -2.16 -25.89
C ARG A 1157 10.42 -0.89 -25.79
N THR A 1158 10.79 0.05 -24.93
CA THR A 1158 10.06 1.30 -24.71
C THR A 1158 10.08 2.19 -25.96
N LEU A 1159 11.22 2.29 -26.66
CA LEU A 1159 11.32 3.01 -27.94
C LEU A 1159 10.40 2.44 -29.03
N LEU A 1160 10.24 1.11 -29.07
CA LEU A 1160 9.39 0.40 -30.03
C LEU A 1160 7.89 0.50 -29.70
N LEU A 1161 7.52 0.53 -28.41
CA LEU A 1161 6.14 0.77 -27.96
C LEU A 1161 5.72 2.23 -28.19
N ALA A 1162 6.66 3.18 -28.14
CA ALA A 1162 6.41 4.61 -28.38
C ALA A 1162 6.21 5.00 -29.86
N GLN A 1163 6.07 4.04 -30.79
CA GLN A 1163 5.87 4.30 -32.22
C GLN A 1163 4.38 4.33 -32.58
N ASP A 1164 3.99 5.23 -33.49
CA ASP A 1164 2.69 5.07 -34.16
C ASP A 1164 2.74 3.85 -35.10
N ALA A 1165 1.71 3.00 -35.06
CA ALA A 1165 1.71 1.77 -35.85
C ALA A 1165 1.65 2.02 -37.38
N ALA A 1166 0.95 3.08 -37.82
CA ALA A 1166 0.90 3.45 -39.23
C ALA A 1166 2.19 4.18 -39.66
N GLY A 1167 2.79 4.98 -38.77
CA GLY A 1167 4.14 5.53 -38.91
C GLY A 1167 5.20 4.44 -39.10
N TYR A 1168 5.24 3.45 -38.20
CA TYR A 1168 6.16 2.30 -38.28
C TYR A 1168 5.96 1.48 -39.57
N ILE A 1169 4.71 1.29 -40.01
CA ILE A 1169 4.39 0.65 -41.30
C ILE A 1169 4.90 1.51 -42.48
N SER A 1170 4.74 2.83 -42.42
CA SER A 1170 5.28 3.77 -43.42
C SER A 1170 6.80 3.68 -43.50
N LEU A 1171 7.51 3.70 -42.38
CA LEU A 1171 8.97 3.56 -42.33
C LEU A 1171 9.45 2.14 -42.71
N CYS A 1172 8.65 1.09 -42.49
CA CYS A 1172 8.91 -0.23 -43.06
C CYS A 1172 8.82 -0.23 -44.60
N LYS A 1173 7.88 0.52 -45.19
CA LYS A 1173 7.82 0.72 -46.66
C LYS A 1173 9.02 1.51 -47.16
N VAL A 1174 9.48 2.54 -46.42
CA VAL A 1174 10.69 3.32 -46.76
C VAL A 1174 11.89 2.40 -46.97
N ILE A 1175 12.19 1.50 -46.02
CA ILE A 1175 13.33 0.58 -46.13
C ILE A 1175 13.07 -0.52 -47.19
N ALA A 1176 11.84 -1.02 -47.30
CA ALA A 1176 11.47 -2.02 -48.31
C ALA A 1176 11.67 -1.52 -49.76
N ASN A 1177 11.48 -0.22 -49.98
CA ASN A 1177 11.59 0.45 -51.28
C ASN A 1177 12.88 1.25 -51.46
N ALA A 1178 13.77 1.28 -50.46
CA ALA A 1178 14.99 2.08 -50.48
C ALA A 1178 15.93 1.63 -51.61
N GLN A 1179 16.43 2.60 -52.37
CA GLN A 1179 17.54 2.41 -53.30
C GLN A 1179 18.84 2.80 -52.58
N ALA A 1180 19.96 2.22 -52.99
CA ALA A 1180 21.27 2.62 -52.46
C ALA A 1180 21.57 4.08 -52.87
N PRO A 1181 21.89 4.98 -51.92
CA PRO A 1181 22.40 6.31 -52.22
C PRO A 1181 23.67 6.27 -53.08
N GLN A 1182 23.97 7.37 -53.74
CA GLN A 1182 25.16 7.51 -54.60
C GLN A 1182 26.40 7.73 -53.73
N TYR A 1183 26.85 6.67 -53.05
CA TYR A 1183 27.97 6.67 -52.11
C TYR A 1183 29.25 7.26 -52.73
N GLU A 1184 29.47 7.06 -54.03
CA GLU A 1184 30.58 7.60 -54.81
C GLU A 1184 30.60 9.14 -54.92
N LYS A 1185 29.54 9.84 -54.48
CA LYS A 1185 29.51 11.31 -54.34
C LYS A 1185 29.89 11.80 -52.94
N ILE A 1186 29.86 10.93 -51.93
CA ILE A 1186 30.22 11.29 -50.55
C ILE A 1186 31.73 11.52 -50.51
N THR A 1187 32.11 12.79 -50.31
CA THR A 1187 33.50 13.27 -50.35
C THR A 1187 33.97 13.87 -49.02
N CYS A 1188 33.05 14.26 -48.15
CA CYS A 1188 33.33 14.66 -46.77
C CYS A 1188 33.91 13.49 -45.93
N PRO A 1189 34.55 13.75 -44.78
CA PRO A 1189 35.02 12.72 -43.87
C PRO A 1189 33.88 11.78 -43.41
N VAL A 1190 34.20 10.48 -43.21
CA VAL A 1190 33.22 9.45 -42.83
C VAL A 1190 33.74 8.59 -41.68
N LEU A 1191 32.95 8.46 -40.61
CA LEU A 1191 33.09 7.43 -39.60
C LEU A 1191 31.94 6.42 -39.75
N ILE A 1192 32.24 5.13 -39.72
CA ILE A 1192 31.24 4.07 -39.53
C ILE A 1192 31.57 3.30 -38.25
N ILE A 1193 30.59 3.12 -37.37
CA ILE A 1193 30.65 2.25 -36.20
C ILE A 1193 29.69 1.08 -36.44
N ALA A 1194 30.21 -0.14 -36.36
CA ALA A 1194 29.45 -1.36 -36.59
C ALA A 1194 29.61 -2.36 -35.43
N GLY A 1195 28.49 -2.89 -34.93
CA GLY A 1195 28.46 -4.01 -34.01
C GLY A 1195 28.83 -5.32 -34.70
N LEU A 1196 29.64 -6.15 -34.05
CA LEU A 1196 30.02 -7.47 -34.60
C LEU A 1196 28.93 -8.53 -34.45
N ASP A 1197 27.93 -8.28 -33.60
CA ASP A 1197 26.78 -9.17 -33.40
C ASP A 1197 25.52 -8.65 -34.16
N ASP A 1198 25.67 -7.57 -34.95
CA ASP A 1198 24.58 -6.92 -35.69
C ASP A 1198 24.08 -7.78 -36.87
N LYS A 1199 22.88 -8.34 -36.70
CA LYS A 1199 22.18 -9.16 -37.70
C LYS A 1199 21.27 -8.33 -38.63
N SER A 1200 21.09 -7.04 -38.35
CA SER A 1200 20.20 -6.12 -39.09
C SER A 1200 20.98 -5.27 -40.09
N ALA A 1201 22.20 -4.84 -39.73
CA ALA A 1201 23.16 -4.19 -40.63
C ALA A 1201 24.54 -4.89 -40.55
N PRO A 1202 24.70 -6.06 -41.19
CA PRO A 1202 25.95 -6.82 -41.14
C PRO A 1202 27.19 -6.04 -41.59
N LEU A 1203 28.34 -6.41 -41.03
CA LEU A 1203 29.62 -5.74 -41.21
C LEU A 1203 30.03 -5.58 -42.69
N GLU A 1204 29.67 -6.55 -43.54
CA GLU A 1204 29.92 -6.52 -44.99
C GLU A 1204 29.21 -5.34 -45.68
N GLY A 1205 28.01 -4.98 -45.22
CA GLY A 1205 27.28 -3.81 -45.71
C GLY A 1205 27.96 -2.50 -45.30
N SER A 1206 28.40 -2.41 -44.04
CA SER A 1206 29.17 -1.27 -43.53
C SER A 1206 30.51 -1.10 -44.28
N GLN A 1207 31.20 -2.20 -44.57
CA GLN A 1207 32.45 -2.19 -45.35
C GLN A 1207 32.21 -1.74 -46.80
N LEU A 1208 31.17 -2.26 -47.47
CA LEU A 1208 30.82 -1.87 -48.84
C LEU A 1208 30.50 -0.37 -48.96
N ILE A 1209 29.74 0.19 -48.01
CA ILE A 1209 29.44 1.63 -47.96
C ILE A 1209 30.74 2.42 -47.82
N LEU A 1210 31.61 2.06 -46.88
CA LEU A 1210 32.88 2.76 -46.68
C LEU A 1210 33.78 2.70 -47.91
N ASP A 1211 33.88 1.55 -48.56
CA ASP A 1211 34.74 1.36 -49.74
C ASP A 1211 34.24 2.16 -50.94
N SER A 1212 32.91 2.24 -51.12
CA SER A 1212 32.25 3.00 -52.20
C SER A 1212 32.37 4.52 -52.05
N CYS A 1213 32.52 5.07 -50.82
CA CYS A 1213 32.67 6.51 -50.61
C CYS A 1213 33.95 7.07 -51.25
N ALA A 1214 33.81 8.15 -52.03
CA ALA A 1214 34.92 8.86 -52.67
C ALA A 1214 35.78 9.69 -51.69
N THR A 1215 35.37 9.79 -50.42
CA THR A 1215 36.17 10.28 -49.31
C THR A 1215 37.60 9.71 -49.33
N ASN A 1216 38.59 10.60 -49.16
CA ASN A 1216 40.01 10.22 -49.06
C ASN A 1216 40.22 9.14 -47.99
N VAL A 1217 41.05 8.12 -48.28
CA VAL A 1217 41.33 6.98 -47.40
C VAL A 1217 41.78 7.42 -45.99
N ALA A 1218 42.56 8.50 -45.86
CA ALA A 1218 42.99 9.03 -44.57
C ALA A 1218 41.85 9.70 -43.75
N LYS A 1219 40.71 9.99 -44.38
CA LYS A 1219 39.54 10.66 -43.81
C LYS A 1219 38.31 9.74 -43.70
N LYS A 1220 38.43 8.44 -43.95
CA LYS A 1220 37.35 7.46 -43.78
C LYS A 1220 37.75 6.31 -42.83
N ARG A 1221 36.91 6.03 -41.81
CA ARG A 1221 37.21 5.08 -40.71
C ARG A 1221 36.06 4.08 -40.53
N LEU A 1222 36.40 2.79 -40.38
CA LEU A 1222 35.51 1.77 -39.80
C LEU A 1222 35.97 1.46 -38.37
N ARG A 1223 35.03 1.38 -37.44
CA ARG A 1223 35.20 0.92 -36.06
C ARG A 1223 34.27 -0.26 -35.81
N LYS A 1224 34.73 -1.22 -35.02
CA LYS A 1224 34.07 -2.51 -34.79
C LYS A 1224 33.90 -2.72 -33.28
N LEU A 1225 32.68 -2.99 -32.82
CA LEU A 1225 32.36 -3.18 -31.41
C LEU A 1225 32.04 -4.66 -31.14
N GLU A 1226 32.84 -5.32 -30.28
CA GLU A 1226 32.65 -6.72 -29.91
C GLU A 1226 31.45 -6.90 -28.97
N GLY A 1227 30.56 -7.87 -29.28
CA GLY A 1227 29.41 -8.21 -28.43
C GLY A 1227 28.26 -7.20 -28.48
N VAL A 1228 28.32 -6.23 -29.41
CA VAL A 1228 27.31 -5.19 -29.66
C VAL A 1228 26.53 -5.55 -30.93
N GLY A 1229 25.22 -5.41 -30.86
CA GLY A 1229 24.29 -5.62 -31.97
C GLY A 1229 23.96 -4.31 -32.70
N HIS A 1230 22.68 -4.10 -32.98
CA HIS A 1230 22.20 -3.01 -33.84
C HIS A 1230 21.97 -1.68 -33.11
N TRP A 1231 21.91 -1.67 -31.77
CA TRP A 1231 21.48 -0.51 -30.97
C TRP A 1231 22.65 0.19 -30.28
N HIS A 1232 23.70 0.48 -31.06
CA HIS A 1232 25.02 1.00 -30.64
C HIS A 1232 25.00 2.01 -29.47
N CYS A 1233 24.24 3.10 -29.57
CA CYS A 1233 24.18 4.14 -28.51
C CYS A 1233 23.60 3.65 -27.18
N ILE A 1234 22.81 2.58 -27.19
CA ILE A 1234 22.20 2.00 -25.98
C ILE A 1234 23.06 0.85 -25.45
N GLU A 1235 23.62 0.03 -26.35
CA GLU A 1235 24.41 -1.15 -26.02
C GLU A 1235 25.84 -0.83 -25.55
N ALA A 1236 26.47 0.22 -26.10
CA ALA A 1236 27.86 0.60 -25.84
C ALA A 1236 28.06 2.12 -25.99
N ALA A 1237 27.35 2.90 -25.16
CA ALA A 1237 27.36 4.36 -25.21
C ALA A 1237 28.80 4.95 -25.06
N PRO A 1238 29.62 4.57 -24.06
CA PRO A 1238 30.94 5.20 -23.85
C PRO A 1238 31.91 4.95 -25.00
N GLU A 1239 31.88 3.77 -25.62
CA GLU A 1239 32.66 3.50 -26.83
C GLU A 1239 32.18 4.32 -28.02
N VAL A 1240 30.87 4.53 -28.19
CA VAL A 1240 30.32 5.37 -29.27
C VAL A 1240 30.66 6.85 -29.05
N GLU A 1241 30.52 7.36 -27.83
CA GLU A 1241 30.91 8.72 -27.41
C GLU A 1241 32.38 8.98 -27.72
N SER A 1242 33.27 8.13 -27.23
CA SER A 1242 34.73 8.27 -27.41
C SER A 1242 35.14 8.21 -28.87
N LEU A 1243 34.49 7.38 -29.69
CA LEU A 1243 34.76 7.28 -31.13
C LEU A 1243 34.24 8.49 -31.93
N ILE A 1244 33.10 9.07 -31.53
CA ILE A 1244 32.59 10.31 -32.13
C ILE A 1244 33.49 11.50 -31.73
N GLU A 1245 33.95 11.55 -30.48
CA GLU A 1245 34.90 12.54 -29.99
C GLU A 1245 36.26 12.45 -30.71
N GLU A 1246 36.86 11.26 -30.83
CA GLU A 1246 38.11 10.98 -31.57
C GLU A 1246 38.00 11.42 -33.04
N PHE A 1247 36.82 11.24 -33.64
CA PHE A 1247 36.55 11.66 -35.00
C PHE A 1247 36.41 13.18 -35.11
N ILE A 1248 35.54 13.82 -34.32
CA ILE A 1248 35.29 15.27 -34.35
C ILE A 1248 36.56 16.07 -34.02
N LYS A 1249 37.37 15.63 -33.05
CA LYS A 1249 38.68 16.25 -32.75
C LYS A 1249 39.70 16.16 -33.89
N SER A 1250 39.44 15.33 -34.91
CA SER A 1250 40.25 15.22 -36.13
C SER A 1250 39.60 15.82 -37.39
N LEU A 1251 38.48 16.54 -37.23
CA LEU A 1251 37.85 17.36 -38.27
C LEU A 1251 38.30 18.83 -38.23
N ASN A 1252 39.03 19.21 -37.18
CA ASN A 1252 39.60 20.54 -36.94
C ASN A 1252 41.14 20.46 -37.05
#